data_AF-A0A2H3DM38-F1
#
_entry.id   AF-A0A2H3DM38-F1
#
_cell.length_a   1.000
_cell.length_b   1.000
_cell.length_c   1.000
_cell.angle_alpha   90.00
_cell.angle_beta   90.00
_cell.angle_gamma   90.00
#
_symmetry.space_group_name_H-M   'P 1'
#
loop_
_entity.id
_entity.type
_entity.pdbx_description
1 polymer ?
#
loop_
_entity_poly.entity_id
_entity_poly.type
_entity_poly.pdbx_seq_one_letter_code
_entity_poly.pdbx_strand_id
1 'polypeptide(L)'
;MTVSSALLERLFTNDHEPKAISLLFALLCIFFISKIVRFRRNLQVHHHAFSTILFVLTSECQAANYIPGFRPIFQPMALPGAFFRTSWWNKGADFHWARRFDMYKTGETVSIVPWLTGEPGIFTSNLDVARQVVSGSHKTDFNKGKFGTGPLLMWGMNLFAADGDVWRKHRRVVGPAFNNKLYESVWNQTQRTYNEMLATDQWSTNGQVALPAVQKITFKVAPTLTLSVIAVCGFGFSVAWGEPEISEDGSMSVQEALRIVTDNSSLAFAPKWVKNLPFNYFRDYRMGQEQLSKFLKEQVIRRRAAILHDGIVAQDGSRSDTVFDLLIKARENEEGKYSMNNEELIGNAFIMLFAGHETAAQSLAVTLGFLAVHDEIQEEVYQETKTVLSDHPDPRFEDHTKLEKVLAVFYEAPTMFPPGHVLIREAAKDTVINVPKPVGQEGTIPIPIPKGFQVLVDMVEYNPRYFDEPEKYKPSRWYGTSNESDSFTAFSIGPRACIGRRFATTQAVCFLTLLLRDWMIKPILREGETKEAWAKRVLDASIVITLGVRDVPLTFSRRRDLSVISSWWAIEMQVQWQPPEWITDPGVVYRSGENVSIVPWLAGPSAIYTSNLDVTRQVASGGHKSDFIKPEAASQILLGWGMNLVAADGDVWRRHRRIMGPAFNNDLYKLVWNKTRKIYYEMLATDQWANRHKVSVPSVQKITFKLALFVIATCGFGMSFDWEEPLRSENRDMPIQQAFRIISDTGNFAVFAPKWVKRLPFKYIRDSNTAHEQLGKFMKDEVIRRRAQIASGEIDLDGDNLETRTIFNLVMKAGEDEEGKYSLDDEEVIGNVFIMLFAGHETTAHTLAAALGFLAVYDDIQDEVYDQIKSLLSDQTEPTFEDYAKLDKVLAVFYEATRMFPPGHVLIREATKDTVIQVPRPVGEEGTISMPIPKGFQVGSAALIIVDMVGVQYNPRYFEEPEKFKPSRWHGISNESEAFTAFSIGPRACLGRKVATTEAVCFLTLLLRDWTVKPILREGETKQAWRDRVLDAAMVITLGVKDVPVTFVLLEKDSLGGGLRHHQLTFSRRRQNIWLLLTDEVRPSNSVAEKSDIRSGLRRKIAWYIDPSTRPTTNVAGIIQYRIVLFYLVGVSGTSKEASTSVFLCIQEYRPCMGPRGARG
;
A
#
# COMPACT_ATOMS: atom_id res chain seq x y z
N MET A 1 -48.53 -1.66 -27.55
CA MET A 1 -49.75 -0.87 -27.78
C MET A 1 -49.72 0.33 -26.86
N THR A 2 -50.51 1.37 -27.15
CA THR A 2 -50.43 2.72 -26.59
C THR A 2 -50.46 2.76 -25.05
N VAL A 3 -49.49 3.47 -24.47
CA VAL A 3 -49.55 4.02 -23.11
C VAL A 3 -49.69 5.54 -23.27
N SER A 4 -50.56 6.17 -22.49
CA SER A 4 -50.83 7.61 -22.56
C SER A 4 -49.64 8.45 -22.08
N SER A 5 -49.42 9.61 -22.70
CA SER A 5 -48.39 10.59 -22.31
C SER A 5 -48.51 11.01 -20.84
N ALA A 6 -49.72 11.09 -20.31
CA ALA A 6 -50.00 11.44 -18.91
C ALA A 6 -49.39 10.47 -17.87
N LEU A 7 -48.96 9.27 -18.28
CA LEU A 7 -48.24 8.34 -17.40
C LEU A 7 -46.72 8.61 -17.34
N LEU A 8 -46.16 9.29 -18.35
CA LEU A 8 -44.73 9.63 -18.39
C LEU A 8 -44.43 10.89 -17.56
N GLU A 9 -45.26 11.93 -17.64
CA GLU A 9 -45.03 13.18 -16.88
C GLU A 9 -45.03 12.95 -15.36
N ARG A 10 -45.85 12.01 -14.87
CA ARG A 10 -45.91 11.65 -13.43
C ARG A 10 -44.70 10.84 -12.92
N LEU A 11 -43.73 10.51 -13.77
CA LEU A 11 -42.51 9.78 -13.38
C LEU A 11 -41.27 10.68 -13.24
N PHE A 12 -41.37 11.99 -13.50
CA PHE A 12 -40.23 12.91 -13.56
C PHE A 12 -40.28 14.08 -12.55
N THR A 13 -41.14 14.03 -11.54
CA THR A 13 -41.40 15.17 -10.62
C THR A 13 -41.02 14.94 -9.15
N ASN A 14 -40.16 13.96 -8.83
CA ASN A 14 -39.56 13.80 -7.49
C ASN A 14 -38.18 13.15 -7.57
N ASP A 15 -37.22 13.69 -6.81
CA ASP A 15 -35.86 13.17 -6.68
C ASP A 15 -35.81 11.89 -5.82
N HIS A 16 -35.56 10.74 -6.44
CA HIS A 16 -34.85 9.60 -5.84
C HIS A 16 -34.52 8.51 -6.89
N GLU A 17 -33.27 8.07 -6.93
CA GLU A 17 -32.83 6.83 -7.60
C GLU A 17 -33.42 5.56 -6.93
N PRO A 18 -33.24 4.32 -7.47
CA PRO A 18 -32.66 3.91 -8.75
C PRO A 18 -33.65 3.12 -9.64
N LYS A 19 -34.97 3.29 -9.43
CA LYS A 19 -36.00 2.36 -9.92
C LYS A 19 -36.17 2.35 -11.46
N ALA A 20 -35.84 3.44 -12.15
CA ALA A 20 -36.03 3.57 -13.60
C ALA A 20 -35.16 2.59 -14.41
N ILE A 21 -33.91 2.36 -13.99
CA ILE A 21 -33.00 1.43 -14.67
C ILE A 21 -33.52 -0.01 -14.54
N SER A 22 -33.92 -0.42 -13.33
CA SER A 22 -34.54 -1.72 -13.09
C SER A 22 -35.82 -1.93 -13.89
N LEU A 23 -36.64 -0.88 -14.04
CA LEU A 23 -37.87 -0.96 -14.84
C LEU A 23 -37.58 -1.03 -16.34
N LEU A 24 -36.60 -0.27 -16.86
CA LEU A 24 -36.20 -0.32 -18.26
C LEU A 24 -35.55 -1.67 -18.60
N PHE A 25 -34.71 -2.20 -17.71
CA PHE A 25 -34.11 -3.53 -17.84
C PHE A 25 -35.18 -4.62 -17.75
N ALA A 26 -36.15 -4.52 -16.83
CA ALA A 26 -37.30 -5.43 -16.78
C ALA A 26 -38.15 -5.35 -18.06
N LEU A 27 -38.40 -4.17 -18.61
CA LEU A 27 -39.15 -4.00 -19.86
C LEU A 27 -38.37 -4.53 -21.08
N LEU A 28 -37.04 -4.37 -21.13
CA LEU A 28 -36.19 -4.99 -22.15
C LEU A 28 -36.15 -6.51 -22.00
N CYS A 29 -36.05 -7.04 -20.77
CA CYS A 29 -36.18 -8.46 -20.49
C CYS A 29 -37.57 -8.98 -20.85
N ILE A 30 -38.65 -8.26 -20.59
CA ILE A 30 -40.02 -8.64 -21.01
C ILE A 30 -40.18 -8.53 -22.54
N PHE A 31 -39.51 -7.59 -23.21
CA PHE A 31 -39.48 -7.51 -24.67
C PHE A 31 -38.72 -8.70 -25.28
N PHE A 32 -37.54 -9.05 -24.75
CA PHE A 32 -36.78 -10.23 -25.16
C PHE A 32 -37.50 -11.53 -24.79
N ILE A 33 -38.07 -11.66 -23.58
CA ILE A 33 -38.85 -12.82 -23.16
C ILE A 33 -40.14 -12.94 -23.99
N SER A 34 -40.81 -11.85 -24.35
CA SER A 34 -41.98 -11.93 -25.25
C SER A 34 -41.59 -12.27 -26.69
N LYS A 35 -40.43 -11.80 -27.19
CA LYS A 35 -39.81 -12.29 -28.44
C LYS A 35 -39.49 -13.79 -28.35
N ILE A 36 -38.86 -14.24 -27.27
CA ILE A 36 -38.50 -15.64 -27.02
C ILE A 36 -39.76 -16.51 -26.83
N VAL A 37 -40.82 -16.03 -26.19
CA VAL A 37 -42.10 -16.74 -26.02
C VAL A 37 -42.91 -16.76 -27.31
N ARG A 38 -42.84 -15.71 -28.14
CA ARG A 38 -43.44 -15.70 -29.49
C ARG A 38 -42.68 -16.62 -30.45
N PHE A 39 -41.36 -16.71 -30.30
CA PHE A 39 -40.51 -17.75 -30.92
C PHE A 39 -40.89 -19.15 -30.37
N ARG A 40 -41.13 -19.29 -29.06
CA ARG A 40 -41.57 -20.52 -28.38
C ARG A 40 -43.00 -20.95 -28.70
N ARG A 41 -43.83 -20.06 -29.27
CA ARG A 41 -45.21 -20.35 -29.72
C ARG A 41 -45.29 -20.65 -31.23
N ASN A 42 -44.24 -20.34 -31.99
CA ASN A 42 -44.05 -20.77 -33.38
C ASN A 42 -43.20 -22.05 -33.50
N LEU A 43 -42.98 -22.75 -32.39
CA LEU A 43 -42.08 -23.91 -32.22
C LEU A 43 -42.67 -25.22 -32.84
N GLN A 44 -43.43 -25.09 -33.94
CA GLN A 44 -43.84 -26.18 -34.83
C GLN A 44 -43.12 -26.15 -36.20
N VAL A 45 -42.40 -25.07 -36.54
CA VAL A 45 -41.67 -24.93 -37.82
C VAL A 45 -40.25 -25.51 -37.74
N HIS A 46 -40.09 -26.64 -37.03
CA HIS A 46 -38.77 -27.09 -36.58
C HIS A 46 -37.85 -27.63 -37.66
N HIS A 47 -38.39 -28.29 -38.68
CA HIS A 47 -37.57 -28.77 -39.79
C HIS A 47 -36.89 -27.61 -40.53
N HIS A 48 -37.61 -26.51 -40.77
CA HIS A 48 -37.10 -25.40 -41.57
C HIS A 48 -36.14 -24.50 -40.78
N ALA A 49 -36.42 -24.22 -39.50
CA ALA A 49 -35.49 -23.46 -38.65
C ALA A 49 -34.17 -24.22 -38.42
N PHE A 50 -34.24 -25.53 -38.16
CA PHE A 50 -33.04 -26.35 -37.97
C PHE A 50 -32.30 -26.57 -39.30
N SER A 51 -33.00 -26.80 -40.42
CA SER A 51 -32.35 -26.91 -41.73
C SER A 51 -31.69 -25.61 -42.16
N THR A 52 -32.28 -24.44 -41.88
CA THR A 52 -31.66 -23.14 -42.23
C THR A 52 -30.43 -22.86 -41.37
N ILE A 53 -30.47 -23.14 -40.06
CA ILE A 53 -29.28 -23.00 -39.20
C ILE A 53 -28.18 -23.97 -39.64
N LEU A 54 -28.52 -25.23 -39.91
CA LEU A 54 -27.55 -26.23 -40.38
C LEU A 54 -27.00 -25.88 -41.77
N PHE A 55 -27.85 -25.42 -42.70
CA PHE A 55 -27.47 -24.97 -44.03
C PHE A 55 -26.49 -23.80 -43.97
N VAL A 56 -26.82 -22.74 -43.22
CA VAL A 56 -25.93 -21.59 -43.01
C VAL A 56 -24.62 -22.04 -42.38
N LEU A 57 -24.65 -22.88 -41.33
CA LEU A 57 -23.42 -23.43 -40.75
C LEU A 57 -22.58 -24.21 -41.78
N THR A 58 -23.19 -24.99 -42.67
CA THR A 58 -22.46 -25.71 -43.73
C THR A 58 -21.93 -24.80 -44.84
N SER A 59 -22.69 -23.79 -45.30
CA SER A 59 -22.28 -22.87 -46.36
C SER A 59 -21.19 -21.91 -45.88
N GLU A 60 -21.28 -21.42 -44.64
CA GLU A 60 -20.25 -20.58 -44.03
C GLU A 60 -18.98 -21.39 -43.71
N CYS A 61 -19.10 -22.67 -43.33
CA CYS A 61 -17.93 -23.55 -43.22
C CYS A 61 -17.31 -23.88 -44.59
N GLN A 62 -18.10 -23.94 -45.67
CA GLN A 62 -17.59 -24.03 -47.04
C GLN A 62 -16.87 -22.75 -47.48
N ALA A 63 -17.39 -21.57 -47.15
CA ALA A 63 -16.73 -20.28 -47.41
C ALA A 63 -15.37 -20.18 -46.70
N ALA A 64 -15.24 -20.79 -45.52
CA ALA A 64 -13.96 -20.94 -44.82
C ALA A 64 -13.19 -22.23 -45.18
N ASN A 65 -13.46 -22.85 -46.34
CA ASN A 65 -12.83 -24.09 -46.86
C ASN A 65 -12.63 -25.21 -45.82
N TYR A 66 -13.61 -25.40 -44.94
CA TYR A 66 -13.61 -26.36 -43.83
C TYR A 66 -12.44 -26.23 -42.82
N ILE A 67 -11.72 -25.10 -42.79
CA ILE A 67 -10.68 -24.84 -41.77
C ILE A 67 -11.29 -25.01 -40.37
N PRO A 68 -10.68 -25.79 -39.45
CA PRO A 68 -11.17 -25.91 -38.08
C PRO A 68 -11.14 -24.56 -37.34
N GLY A 69 -12.02 -24.39 -36.35
CA GLY A 69 -12.04 -23.15 -35.57
C GLY A 69 -13.33 -22.94 -34.79
N PHE A 70 -13.53 -21.71 -34.31
CA PHE A 70 -14.64 -21.38 -33.42
C PHE A 70 -15.92 -21.06 -34.18
N ARG A 71 -17.06 -21.39 -33.55
CA ARG A 71 -18.41 -21.12 -34.06
C ARG A 71 -19.21 -20.32 -33.01
N PRO A 72 -18.90 -19.03 -32.80
CA PRO A 72 -19.52 -18.23 -31.74
C PRO A 72 -20.94 -17.75 -32.12
N ILE A 73 -21.72 -17.31 -31.14
CA ILE A 73 -23.06 -16.74 -31.39
C ILE A 73 -22.95 -15.44 -32.22
N PHE A 74 -21.99 -14.58 -31.86
CA PHE A 74 -21.66 -13.33 -32.54
C PHE A 74 -20.20 -13.34 -33.00
N GLN A 75 -19.91 -12.67 -34.11
CA GLN A 75 -18.55 -12.43 -34.58
C GLN A 75 -17.81 -11.56 -33.54
N PRO A 76 -16.60 -11.94 -33.06
CA PRO A 76 -15.89 -11.25 -31.98
C PRO A 76 -15.67 -9.74 -32.18
N MET A 77 -15.45 -9.34 -33.43
CA MET A 77 -15.20 -7.99 -33.92
C MET A 77 -16.46 -7.37 -34.58
N ALA A 78 -17.65 -7.90 -34.34
CA ALA A 78 -18.92 -7.24 -34.68
C ALA A 78 -19.53 -6.60 -33.42
N LEU A 79 -20.35 -5.55 -33.60
CA LEU A 79 -20.93 -4.76 -32.51
C LEU A 79 -21.44 -5.57 -31.30
N PRO A 80 -22.32 -6.58 -31.43
CA PRO A 80 -22.77 -7.36 -30.26
C PRO A 80 -21.68 -8.26 -29.67
N GLY A 81 -20.76 -8.77 -30.49
CA GLY A 81 -19.64 -9.61 -30.02
C GLY A 81 -18.62 -8.82 -29.22
N ALA A 82 -18.29 -7.61 -29.66
CA ALA A 82 -17.35 -6.70 -29.01
C ALA A 82 -17.96 -5.94 -27.81
N PHE A 83 -19.28 -5.72 -27.80
CA PHE A 83 -19.98 -5.04 -26.69
C PHE A 83 -20.12 -5.91 -25.44
N PHE A 84 -20.32 -7.22 -25.60
CA PHE A 84 -20.29 -8.17 -24.48
C PHE A 84 -18.85 -8.64 -24.22
N ARG A 85 -18.49 -8.83 -22.94
CA ARG A 85 -17.16 -9.34 -22.56
C ARG A 85 -16.92 -10.77 -23.06
N THR A 86 -15.64 -11.17 -23.13
CA THR A 86 -15.25 -12.57 -23.29
C THR A 86 -15.88 -13.46 -22.21
N SER A 87 -16.45 -14.57 -22.64
CA SER A 87 -17.18 -15.53 -21.79
C SER A 87 -17.25 -16.90 -22.46
N TRP A 88 -18.00 -17.84 -21.86
CA TRP A 88 -18.24 -19.15 -22.46
C TRP A 88 -19.21 -19.11 -23.66
N TRP A 89 -20.11 -18.11 -23.73
CA TRP A 89 -21.18 -18.02 -24.75
C TRP A 89 -20.92 -16.93 -25.81
N ASN A 90 -20.47 -15.75 -25.38
CA ASN A 90 -19.94 -14.71 -26.25
C ASN A 90 -18.42 -14.79 -26.26
N LYS A 91 -17.79 -14.82 -27.44
CA LYS A 91 -16.32 -14.86 -27.50
C LYS A 91 -15.67 -13.57 -27.05
N GLY A 92 -16.24 -12.39 -27.32
CA GLY A 92 -15.66 -11.10 -26.91
C GLY A 92 -14.54 -10.62 -27.82
N ALA A 93 -14.25 -9.32 -27.82
CA ALA A 93 -13.12 -8.77 -28.57
C ALA A 93 -11.78 -9.32 -28.07
N ASP A 94 -11.64 -9.50 -26.75
CA ASP A 94 -10.44 -9.97 -26.04
C ASP A 94 -10.19 -11.49 -26.13
N PHE A 95 -10.99 -12.24 -26.88
CA PHE A 95 -10.92 -13.72 -26.92
C PHE A 95 -9.59 -14.27 -27.41
N HIS A 96 -8.96 -13.60 -28.38
CA HIS A 96 -7.72 -14.06 -29.02
C HIS A 96 -6.55 -13.87 -28.05
N TRP A 97 -6.49 -12.74 -27.32
CA TRP A 97 -5.55 -12.56 -26.20
C TRP A 97 -5.74 -13.60 -25.09
N ALA A 98 -6.99 -13.88 -24.71
CA ALA A 98 -7.30 -14.90 -23.71
C ALA A 98 -6.94 -16.34 -24.16
N ARG A 99 -6.68 -16.55 -25.46
CA ARG A 99 -6.40 -17.85 -26.09
C ARG A 99 -5.02 -17.91 -26.78
N ARG A 100 -4.17 -16.88 -26.65
CA ARG A 100 -2.94 -16.72 -27.44
C ARG A 100 -1.98 -17.92 -27.40
N PHE A 101 -1.90 -18.61 -26.25
CA PHE A 101 -1.06 -19.81 -26.05
C PHE A 101 -1.72 -21.15 -26.46
N ASP A 102 -2.99 -21.17 -26.89
CA ASP A 102 -3.68 -22.42 -27.26
C ASP A 102 -4.54 -22.35 -28.54
N MET A 103 -4.78 -21.16 -29.09
CA MET A 103 -5.55 -20.92 -30.32
C MET A 103 -4.93 -21.58 -31.56
N TYR A 104 -3.61 -21.54 -31.69
CA TYR A 104 -2.88 -22.00 -32.88
C TYR A 104 -2.16 -23.36 -32.71
N LYS A 105 -2.36 -24.06 -31.59
CA LYS A 105 -1.64 -25.30 -31.26
C LYS A 105 -1.87 -26.46 -32.24
N THR A 106 -2.96 -26.44 -33.00
CA THR A 106 -3.28 -27.47 -34.00
C THR A 106 -3.05 -27.00 -35.45
N GLY A 107 -2.72 -25.73 -35.66
CA GLY A 107 -2.49 -25.13 -36.98
C GLY A 107 -2.37 -23.61 -36.89
N GLU A 108 -1.51 -23.02 -37.72
CA GLU A 108 -1.21 -21.58 -37.73
C GLU A 108 -2.35 -20.70 -38.31
N THR A 109 -3.51 -21.30 -38.63
CA THR A 109 -4.70 -20.60 -39.14
C THR A 109 -5.98 -21.29 -38.67
N VAL A 110 -6.95 -20.52 -38.18
CA VAL A 110 -8.26 -21.01 -37.68
C VAL A 110 -9.42 -20.17 -38.22
N SER A 111 -10.59 -20.75 -38.41
CA SER A 111 -11.79 -20.02 -38.87
C SER A 111 -12.69 -19.52 -37.73
N ILE A 112 -13.31 -18.37 -37.92
CA ILE A 112 -14.39 -17.83 -37.10
C ILE A 112 -15.63 -17.69 -37.96
N VAL A 113 -16.67 -18.48 -37.66
CA VAL A 113 -17.95 -18.47 -38.39
C VAL A 113 -19.08 -18.25 -37.38
N PRO A 114 -19.74 -17.07 -37.37
CA PRO A 114 -20.74 -16.73 -36.37
C PRO A 114 -22.11 -17.37 -36.66
N TRP A 115 -22.95 -17.55 -35.62
CA TRP A 115 -24.29 -18.12 -35.77
C TRP A 115 -25.38 -17.10 -36.12
N LEU A 116 -25.27 -15.86 -35.64
CA LEU A 116 -26.35 -14.86 -35.75
C LEU A 116 -25.95 -13.55 -36.44
N THR A 117 -24.77 -12.99 -36.16
CA THR A 117 -24.39 -11.65 -36.68
C THR A 117 -22.90 -11.47 -36.87
N GLY A 118 -22.54 -10.80 -37.97
CA GLY A 118 -21.17 -10.49 -38.39
C GLY A 118 -20.69 -11.43 -39.50
N GLU A 119 -19.60 -11.07 -40.17
CA GLU A 119 -19.07 -11.79 -41.34
C GLU A 119 -18.15 -12.95 -40.93
N PRO A 120 -18.12 -14.06 -41.69
CA PRO A 120 -17.11 -15.09 -41.51
C PRO A 120 -15.70 -14.51 -41.71
N GLY A 121 -14.72 -15.12 -41.05
CA GLY A 121 -13.32 -14.74 -41.22
C GLY A 121 -12.36 -15.85 -40.80
N ILE A 122 -11.08 -15.60 -41.04
CA ILE A 122 -9.98 -16.44 -40.56
C ILE A 122 -9.00 -15.61 -39.75
N PHE A 123 -8.41 -16.26 -38.75
CA PHE A 123 -7.36 -15.72 -37.89
C PHE A 123 -6.08 -16.53 -38.14
N THR A 124 -4.92 -15.87 -38.27
CA THR A 124 -3.66 -16.51 -38.64
C THR A 124 -2.46 -15.91 -37.92
N SER A 125 -1.60 -16.79 -37.37
CA SER A 125 -0.29 -16.45 -36.82
C SER A 125 0.88 -16.81 -37.77
N ASN A 126 0.57 -17.25 -39.00
CA ASN A 126 1.56 -17.50 -40.04
C ASN A 126 1.97 -16.22 -40.80
N LEU A 127 3.29 -15.97 -40.89
CA LEU A 127 3.87 -14.79 -41.51
C LEU A 127 3.73 -14.76 -43.04
N ASP A 128 3.64 -15.91 -43.70
CA ASP A 128 3.50 -16.01 -45.16
C ASP A 128 2.06 -15.70 -45.61
N VAL A 129 1.06 -16.04 -44.79
CA VAL A 129 -0.32 -15.54 -44.95
C VAL A 129 -0.37 -14.03 -44.67
N ALA A 130 0.34 -13.55 -43.65
CA ALA A 130 0.45 -12.13 -43.36
C ALA A 130 1.06 -11.34 -44.53
N ARG A 131 2.14 -11.85 -45.14
CA ARG A 131 2.75 -11.29 -46.36
C ARG A 131 1.70 -11.16 -47.47
N GLN A 132 0.98 -12.25 -47.80
CA GLN A 132 -0.04 -12.27 -48.87
C GLN A 132 -1.13 -11.19 -48.72
N VAL A 133 -1.57 -10.88 -47.48
CA VAL A 133 -2.63 -9.87 -47.24
C VAL A 133 -2.11 -8.45 -46.94
N VAL A 134 -0.79 -8.23 -46.98
CA VAL A 134 -0.14 -6.93 -46.71
C VAL A 134 0.77 -6.44 -47.85
N SER A 135 1.20 -7.32 -48.77
CA SER A 135 2.26 -7.08 -49.76
C SER A 135 1.89 -6.14 -50.94
N GLY A 136 1.83 -4.83 -50.67
CA GLY A 136 1.96 -3.77 -51.69
C GLY A 136 0.64 -3.18 -52.22
N SER A 137 0.44 -1.89 -51.94
CA SER A 137 -0.78 -1.07 -52.11
C SER A 137 -1.23 -0.77 -53.56
N HIS A 138 -1.05 -1.73 -54.47
CA HIS A 138 -1.58 -1.77 -55.84
C HIS A 138 -1.63 -3.19 -56.43
N LYS A 139 -1.21 -4.23 -55.68
CA LYS A 139 -1.23 -5.64 -56.12
C LYS A 139 -1.90 -6.60 -55.12
N THR A 140 -2.18 -6.17 -53.89
CA THR A 140 -2.99 -6.98 -52.96
C THR A 140 -4.47 -6.87 -53.33
N ASP A 141 -5.18 -7.97 -53.18
CA ASP A 141 -6.64 -8.05 -53.35
C ASP A 141 -7.40 -7.66 -52.07
N PHE A 142 -6.72 -7.00 -51.11
CA PHE A 142 -7.18 -6.76 -49.75
C PHE A 142 -7.11 -5.28 -49.33
N ASN A 143 -8.21 -4.80 -48.74
CA ASN A 143 -8.33 -3.48 -48.12
C ASN A 143 -8.39 -3.59 -46.59
N LYS A 144 -8.43 -2.45 -45.89
CA LYS A 144 -8.72 -2.38 -44.45
C LYS A 144 -10.23 -2.38 -44.21
N GLY A 145 -10.71 -3.43 -43.53
CA GLY A 145 -12.13 -3.58 -43.26
C GLY A 145 -12.70 -2.50 -42.34
N LYS A 146 -13.96 -2.11 -42.60
CA LYS A 146 -14.59 -0.90 -42.01
C LYS A 146 -14.60 -0.86 -40.48
N PHE A 147 -14.65 -2.02 -39.82
CA PHE A 147 -14.64 -2.08 -38.36
C PHE A 147 -13.31 -1.58 -37.77
N GLY A 148 -12.17 -1.93 -38.39
CA GLY A 148 -10.83 -1.54 -37.91
C GLY A 148 -10.42 -0.10 -38.25
N THR A 149 -11.19 0.62 -39.06
CA THR A 149 -10.90 2.00 -39.48
C THR A 149 -11.94 3.02 -39.01
N GLY A 150 -13.17 2.61 -38.73
CA GLY A 150 -14.30 3.48 -38.36
C GLY A 150 -14.01 4.52 -37.27
N PRO A 151 -13.49 4.16 -36.09
CA PRO A 151 -13.22 5.13 -35.02
C PRO A 151 -12.14 6.14 -35.39
N LEU A 152 -11.17 5.74 -36.22
CA LEU A 152 -10.03 6.55 -36.64
C LEU A 152 -10.36 7.47 -37.83
N LEU A 153 -11.50 7.27 -38.49
CA LEU A 153 -12.02 8.12 -39.59
C LEU A 153 -12.87 9.29 -39.10
N MET A 154 -13.08 9.44 -37.79
CA MET A 154 -13.98 10.42 -37.17
C MET A 154 -13.68 11.89 -37.56
N TRP A 155 -12.42 12.21 -37.86
CA TRP A 155 -11.97 13.54 -38.29
C TRP A 155 -11.58 13.64 -39.77
N GLY A 156 -11.82 12.58 -40.55
CA GLY A 156 -11.52 12.53 -41.99
C GLY A 156 -10.55 11.42 -42.39
N MET A 157 -10.38 11.28 -43.71
CA MET A 157 -9.50 10.28 -44.33
C MET A 157 -8.04 10.53 -43.95
N ASN A 158 -7.29 9.48 -43.63
CA ASN A 158 -5.96 9.63 -43.03
C ASN A 158 -5.01 8.48 -43.37
N LEU A 159 -3.71 8.67 -43.14
CA LEU A 159 -2.64 7.73 -43.51
C LEU A 159 -2.87 6.29 -43.00
N PHE A 160 -3.49 6.11 -41.83
CA PHE A 160 -3.80 4.77 -41.34
C PHE A 160 -5.01 4.18 -42.06
N ALA A 161 -6.12 4.91 -42.14
CA ALA A 161 -7.37 4.40 -42.68
C ALA A 161 -7.37 4.25 -44.22
N ALA A 162 -6.50 4.96 -44.91
CA ALA A 162 -6.42 4.95 -46.37
C ALA A 162 -5.86 3.63 -46.96
N ASP A 163 -6.33 3.32 -48.17
CA ASP A 163 -5.87 2.21 -49.01
C ASP A 163 -5.51 2.68 -50.43
N GLY A 164 -4.94 1.76 -51.24
CA GLY A 164 -4.63 1.97 -52.64
C GLY A 164 -3.80 3.23 -52.94
N ASP A 165 -4.27 4.03 -53.91
CA ASP A 165 -3.64 5.28 -54.31
C ASP A 165 -3.78 6.39 -53.26
N VAL A 166 -4.86 6.41 -52.47
CA VAL A 166 -5.07 7.38 -51.38
C VAL A 166 -4.02 7.17 -50.30
N TRP A 167 -3.78 5.91 -49.90
CA TRP A 167 -2.68 5.58 -49.00
C TRP A 167 -1.34 6.05 -49.55
N ARG A 168 -1.11 5.86 -50.86
CA ARG A 168 0.15 6.26 -51.52
C ARG A 168 0.31 7.79 -51.57
N LYS A 169 -0.78 8.54 -51.75
CA LYS A 169 -0.82 10.01 -51.62
C LYS A 169 -0.35 10.41 -50.23
N HIS A 170 -1.03 9.93 -49.18
CA HIS A 170 -0.72 10.28 -47.80
C HIS A 170 0.72 9.89 -47.42
N ARG A 171 1.15 8.66 -47.75
CA ARG A 171 2.51 8.18 -47.43
C ARG A 171 3.61 8.96 -48.17
N ARG A 172 3.34 9.46 -49.39
CA ARG A 172 4.28 10.32 -50.14
C ARG A 172 4.35 11.75 -49.61
N VAL A 173 3.26 12.29 -49.07
CA VAL A 173 3.25 13.62 -48.45
C VAL A 173 4.03 13.63 -47.13
N VAL A 174 3.73 12.71 -46.20
CA VAL A 174 4.44 12.71 -44.90
C VAL A 174 5.83 12.07 -44.95
N GLY A 175 6.11 11.24 -45.96
CA GLY A 175 7.35 10.47 -46.11
C GLY A 175 8.65 11.27 -45.88
N PRO A 176 8.86 12.41 -46.56
CA PRO A 176 10.10 13.18 -46.48
C PRO A 176 10.45 13.73 -45.08
N ALA A 177 9.48 13.90 -44.18
CA ALA A 177 9.76 14.35 -42.82
C ALA A 177 10.51 13.29 -41.99
N PHE A 178 10.35 12.00 -42.31
CA PHE A 178 10.92 10.88 -41.55
C PHE A 178 12.39 10.61 -41.95
N ASN A 179 13.24 11.59 -41.63
CA ASN A 179 14.67 11.62 -41.95
C ASN A 179 15.55 11.87 -40.71
N ASN A 180 16.88 11.81 -40.84
CA ASN A 180 17.80 11.93 -39.71
C ASN A 180 17.70 13.26 -38.95
N LYS A 181 17.40 14.41 -39.59
CA LYS A 181 17.19 15.68 -38.86
C LYS A 181 15.96 15.60 -37.93
N LEU A 182 14.91 14.89 -38.33
CA LEU A 182 13.76 14.64 -37.45
C LEU A 182 14.16 13.74 -36.27
N TYR A 183 14.92 12.67 -36.52
CA TYR A 183 15.32 11.75 -35.45
C TYR A 183 16.29 12.40 -34.44
N GLU A 184 17.22 13.23 -34.92
CA GLU A 184 18.06 14.09 -34.08
C GLU A 184 17.22 15.09 -33.25
N SER A 185 16.21 15.73 -33.87
CA SER A 185 15.27 16.60 -33.16
C SER A 185 14.47 15.85 -32.09
N VAL A 186 13.99 14.64 -32.38
CA VAL A 186 13.28 13.74 -31.45
C VAL A 186 14.16 13.37 -30.27
N TRP A 187 15.44 13.07 -30.52
CA TRP A 187 16.42 12.78 -29.48
C TRP A 187 16.61 13.99 -28.55
N ASN A 188 16.96 15.13 -29.13
CA ASN A 188 17.21 16.38 -28.41
C ASN A 188 15.98 16.85 -27.61
N GLN A 189 14.76 16.68 -28.14
CA GLN A 189 13.54 17.00 -27.41
C GLN A 189 13.22 15.99 -26.30
N THR A 190 13.52 14.69 -26.51
CA THR A 190 13.37 13.67 -25.47
C THR A 190 14.29 13.97 -24.27
N GLN A 191 15.53 14.41 -24.51
CA GLN A 191 16.45 14.86 -23.44
C GLN A 191 15.91 16.07 -22.68
N ARG A 192 15.44 17.10 -23.40
CA ARG A 192 14.85 18.32 -22.78
C ARG A 192 13.67 17.96 -21.89
N THR A 193 12.74 17.17 -22.39
CA THR A 193 11.51 16.83 -21.66
C THR A 193 11.76 15.83 -20.52
N TYR A 194 12.79 14.99 -20.59
CA TYR A 194 13.29 14.25 -19.42
C TYR A 194 13.86 15.20 -18.34
N ASN A 195 14.61 16.23 -18.73
CA ASN A 195 15.15 17.20 -17.77
C ASN A 195 14.04 18.10 -17.17
N GLU A 196 13.05 18.49 -17.98
CA GLU A 196 11.83 19.19 -17.52
C GLU A 196 11.07 18.33 -16.50
N MET A 197 10.96 17.01 -16.69
CA MET A 197 10.42 16.07 -15.70
C MET A 197 11.21 16.09 -14.39
N LEU A 198 12.53 15.90 -14.45
CA LEU A 198 13.37 15.81 -13.25
C LEU A 198 13.35 17.10 -12.40
N ALA A 199 13.17 18.25 -13.04
CA ALA A 199 13.00 19.55 -12.40
C ALA A 199 11.57 19.73 -11.84
N THR A 200 10.54 19.49 -12.66
CA THR A 200 9.13 19.79 -12.31
C THR A 200 8.60 18.86 -11.22
N ASP A 201 8.85 17.56 -11.32
CA ASP A 201 8.38 16.55 -10.36
C ASP A 201 9.39 16.29 -9.23
N GLN A 202 10.46 17.10 -9.13
CA GLN A 202 11.50 17.05 -8.08
C GLN A 202 12.26 15.70 -7.96
N TRP A 203 12.31 14.91 -9.03
CA TRP A 203 13.12 13.67 -9.05
C TRP A 203 14.63 13.97 -8.92
N SER A 204 15.07 15.17 -9.30
CA SER A 204 16.47 15.60 -9.16
C SER A 204 16.95 15.69 -7.69
N THR A 205 16.04 15.98 -6.75
CA THR A 205 16.32 16.07 -5.30
C THR A 205 15.96 14.80 -4.53
N ASN A 206 14.99 14.01 -5.03
CA ASN A 206 14.57 12.77 -4.39
C ASN A 206 15.50 11.61 -4.76
N GLY A 207 16.05 10.91 -3.76
CA GLY A 207 16.88 9.71 -4.00
C GLY A 207 16.10 8.49 -4.52
N GLN A 208 14.77 8.55 -4.43
CA GLN A 208 13.84 7.46 -4.67
C GLN A 208 12.44 8.03 -4.95
N VAL A 209 11.68 7.38 -5.84
CA VAL A 209 10.37 7.84 -6.31
C VAL A 209 9.41 6.65 -6.44
N ALA A 210 8.45 6.57 -5.53
CA ALA A 210 7.39 5.57 -5.53
C ALA A 210 6.19 6.04 -6.38
N LEU A 211 5.77 5.25 -7.37
CA LEU A 211 4.72 5.63 -8.33
C LEU A 211 3.59 4.57 -8.35
N PRO A 212 2.54 4.73 -7.51
CA PRO A 212 1.49 3.73 -7.25
C PRO A 212 0.62 3.30 -8.44
N ALA A 213 0.82 3.93 -9.59
CA ALA A 213 0.59 3.32 -10.89
C ALA A 213 1.56 4.01 -11.85
N VAL A 214 2.37 3.24 -12.59
CA VAL A 214 3.09 3.76 -13.74
C VAL A 214 2.10 4.29 -14.75
N GLN A 215 0.83 3.90 -14.78
CA GLN A 215 -0.16 4.60 -15.60
C GLN A 215 -0.31 6.08 -15.22
N LYS A 216 0.10 6.55 -14.05
CA LYS A 216 0.21 8.00 -13.77
C LYS A 216 1.50 8.62 -14.33
N ILE A 217 2.55 7.81 -14.53
CA ILE A 217 3.62 8.11 -15.50
C ILE A 217 3.00 8.07 -16.92
N THR A 218 2.43 6.97 -17.36
CA THR A 218 1.68 6.76 -18.61
C THR A 218 0.34 7.52 -18.71
N PHE A 219 0.20 8.67 -18.04
CA PHE A 219 -0.84 9.69 -18.22
C PHE A 219 -0.33 11.14 -17.91
N LYS A 220 0.76 11.32 -17.13
CA LYS A 220 1.39 12.64 -16.84
C LYS A 220 2.84 12.78 -17.32
N VAL A 221 3.46 11.70 -17.79
CA VAL A 221 4.89 11.59 -18.09
C VAL A 221 5.16 10.86 -19.42
N ALA A 222 4.67 9.64 -19.66
CA ALA A 222 4.93 8.95 -20.94
C ALA A 222 4.05 9.49 -22.08
N PRO A 223 2.72 9.67 -21.91
CA PRO A 223 1.89 10.59 -22.68
C PRO A 223 2.45 11.98 -22.81
N THR A 224 2.86 12.64 -21.73
CA THR A 224 3.40 14.01 -21.86
C THR A 224 4.71 14.01 -22.65
N LEU A 225 5.58 13.01 -22.50
CA LEU A 225 6.81 12.86 -23.28
C LEU A 225 6.52 12.52 -24.76
N THR A 226 5.65 11.55 -25.06
CA THR A 226 5.31 11.18 -26.44
C THR A 226 4.50 12.28 -27.11
N LEU A 227 3.60 12.96 -26.39
CA LEU A 227 2.83 14.12 -26.85
C LEU A 227 3.70 15.35 -27.06
N SER A 228 4.56 15.75 -26.11
CA SER A 228 5.45 16.91 -26.28
C SER A 228 6.48 16.68 -27.38
N VAL A 229 7.04 15.47 -27.49
CA VAL A 229 7.98 15.14 -28.59
C VAL A 229 7.27 15.08 -29.94
N ILE A 230 6.08 14.48 -30.08
CA ILE A 230 5.35 14.53 -31.37
C ILE A 230 4.80 15.93 -31.66
N ALA A 231 4.38 16.71 -30.65
CA ALA A 231 3.93 18.09 -30.82
C ALA A 231 5.07 18.98 -31.33
N VAL A 232 6.26 18.92 -30.71
CA VAL A 232 7.40 19.75 -31.11
C VAL A 232 7.97 19.28 -32.45
N CYS A 233 8.31 18.00 -32.57
CA CYS A 233 9.03 17.47 -33.75
C CYS A 233 8.10 17.19 -34.94
N GLY A 234 6.83 16.82 -34.68
CA GLY A 234 5.83 16.51 -35.71
C GLY A 234 4.96 17.71 -36.12
N PHE A 235 4.65 18.62 -35.20
CA PHE A 235 3.69 19.72 -35.42
C PHE A 235 4.24 21.14 -35.18
N GLY A 236 5.41 21.28 -34.55
CA GLY A 236 6.04 22.57 -34.25
C GLY A 236 5.39 23.40 -33.14
N PHE A 237 4.67 22.78 -32.19
CA PHE A 237 4.16 23.44 -30.98
C PHE A 237 4.68 22.74 -29.71
N SER A 238 4.78 23.46 -28.59
CA SER A 238 5.22 22.90 -27.30
C SER A 238 4.03 22.48 -26.44
N VAL A 239 4.23 21.51 -25.55
CA VAL A 239 3.28 21.11 -24.49
C VAL A 239 4.06 21.03 -23.18
N ALA A 240 3.63 21.79 -22.17
CA ALA A 240 4.32 21.92 -20.89
C ALA A 240 4.12 20.69 -20.00
N TRP A 241 5.07 20.46 -19.08
CA TRP A 241 5.08 19.27 -18.21
C TRP A 241 4.18 19.38 -16.96
N GLY A 242 4.08 20.59 -16.39
CA GLY A 242 3.48 20.81 -15.07
C GLY A 242 1.95 20.86 -15.09
N GLU A 243 1.40 21.73 -15.94
CA GLU A 243 -0.04 22.01 -16.03
C GLU A 243 -0.57 21.64 -17.42
N PRO A 244 -1.67 20.88 -17.53
CA PRO A 244 -2.33 20.63 -18.80
C PRO A 244 -2.90 21.92 -19.39
N GLU A 245 -2.82 22.12 -20.71
CA GLU A 245 -3.60 23.16 -21.38
C GLU A 245 -5.10 22.84 -21.24
N ILE A 246 -5.76 23.50 -20.29
CA ILE A 246 -7.22 23.48 -20.14
C ILE A 246 -7.82 24.37 -21.23
N SER A 247 -8.97 23.98 -21.77
CA SER A 247 -9.79 24.80 -22.67
C SER A 247 -10.10 26.18 -22.07
N GLU A 248 -10.29 27.19 -22.94
CA GLU A 248 -10.66 28.56 -22.55
C GLU A 248 -11.98 28.64 -21.73
N ASP A 249 -12.84 27.62 -21.82
CA ASP A 249 -14.08 27.48 -21.06
C ASP A 249 -13.90 26.73 -19.72
N GLY A 250 -12.68 26.32 -19.38
CA GLY A 250 -12.34 25.62 -18.15
C GLY A 250 -12.79 24.15 -18.08
N SER A 251 -13.37 23.59 -19.14
CA SER A 251 -14.07 22.30 -19.07
C SER A 251 -13.18 21.05 -19.06
N MET A 252 -12.11 20.98 -19.88
CA MET A 252 -11.16 19.86 -19.89
C MET A 252 -9.86 20.18 -20.64
N SER A 253 -8.82 19.38 -20.42
CA SER A 253 -7.56 19.46 -21.17
C SER A 253 -7.56 18.61 -22.44
N VAL A 254 -6.60 18.87 -23.34
CA VAL A 254 -6.43 18.11 -24.59
C VAL A 254 -6.10 16.64 -24.33
N GLN A 255 -5.28 16.35 -23.31
CA GLN A 255 -4.93 14.99 -22.90
C GLN A 255 -6.17 14.23 -22.40
N GLU A 256 -7.00 14.87 -21.57
CA GLU A 256 -8.21 14.27 -21.02
C GLU A 256 -9.29 14.09 -22.10
N ALA A 257 -9.45 15.05 -23.01
CA ALA A 257 -10.33 14.92 -24.18
C ALA A 257 -9.91 13.75 -25.09
N LEU A 258 -8.61 13.59 -25.36
CA LEU A 258 -8.09 12.45 -26.12
C LEU A 258 -8.39 11.12 -25.42
N ARG A 259 -8.07 11.02 -24.12
CA ARG A 259 -8.31 9.82 -23.30
C ARG A 259 -9.79 9.43 -23.26
N ILE A 260 -10.69 10.40 -23.02
CA ILE A 260 -12.14 10.16 -22.98
C ILE A 260 -12.66 9.60 -24.31
N VAL A 261 -12.16 10.08 -25.46
CA VAL A 261 -12.61 9.61 -26.77
C VAL A 261 -12.00 8.25 -27.14
N THR A 262 -10.77 7.95 -26.70
CA THR A 262 -10.14 6.64 -26.95
C THR A 262 -10.72 5.53 -26.07
N ASP A 263 -10.84 5.76 -24.75
CA ASP A 263 -11.43 4.83 -23.78
C ASP A 263 -12.86 4.42 -24.19
N ASN A 264 -13.60 5.36 -24.79
CA ASN A 264 -15.00 5.17 -25.18
C ASN A 264 -15.18 5.09 -26.70
N SER A 265 -14.14 4.67 -27.42
CA SER A 265 -14.12 4.56 -28.89
C SER A 265 -15.24 3.72 -29.50
N SER A 266 -15.84 2.79 -28.74
CA SER A 266 -17.05 2.05 -29.14
C SER A 266 -18.26 2.97 -29.41
N LEU A 267 -18.33 4.14 -28.76
CA LEU A 267 -19.34 5.17 -29.01
C LEU A 267 -19.20 5.82 -30.39
N ALA A 268 -18.07 5.70 -31.09
CA ALA A 268 -17.94 6.16 -32.47
C ALA A 268 -19.01 5.50 -33.37
N PHE A 269 -19.25 4.20 -33.20
CA PHE A 269 -20.26 3.43 -33.93
C PHE A 269 -21.70 3.64 -33.45
N ALA A 270 -21.91 4.18 -32.24
CA ALA A 270 -23.25 4.37 -31.68
C ALA A 270 -24.08 5.37 -32.52
N PRO A 271 -25.39 5.14 -32.72
CA PRO A 271 -26.27 6.09 -33.38
C PRO A 271 -26.27 7.48 -32.70
N LYS A 272 -26.47 8.56 -33.46
CA LYS A 272 -26.49 9.94 -32.91
C LYS A 272 -27.48 10.11 -31.75
N TRP A 273 -28.64 9.44 -31.79
CA TRP A 273 -29.62 9.50 -30.70
C TRP A 273 -29.13 8.83 -29.40
N VAL A 274 -28.33 7.76 -29.48
CA VAL A 274 -27.69 7.12 -28.31
C VAL A 274 -26.63 8.05 -27.73
N LYS A 275 -25.77 8.63 -28.59
CA LYS A 275 -24.77 9.61 -28.19
C LYS A 275 -25.36 10.86 -27.55
N ASN A 276 -26.62 11.20 -27.81
CA ASN A 276 -27.31 12.38 -27.25
C ASN A 276 -28.06 12.11 -25.94
N LEU A 277 -27.96 10.92 -25.34
CA LEU A 277 -28.63 10.62 -24.07
C LEU A 277 -28.07 11.49 -22.91
N PRO A 278 -28.90 11.82 -21.89
CA PRO A 278 -28.57 12.77 -20.82
C PRO A 278 -27.79 12.15 -19.63
N PHE A 279 -26.97 11.12 -19.88
CA PHE A 279 -26.11 10.55 -18.85
C PHE A 279 -24.68 11.09 -18.98
N ASN A 280 -23.99 11.30 -17.86
CA ASN A 280 -22.60 11.78 -17.80
C ASN A 280 -21.71 11.08 -18.84
N TYR A 281 -21.72 9.73 -18.84
CA TYR A 281 -20.99 8.89 -19.80
C TYR A 281 -21.08 9.33 -21.27
N PHE A 282 -22.27 9.69 -21.77
CA PHE A 282 -22.44 10.15 -23.14
C PHE A 282 -22.14 11.65 -23.30
N ARG A 283 -22.43 12.47 -22.27
CA ARG A 283 -22.09 13.90 -22.26
C ARG A 283 -20.58 14.11 -22.34
N ASP A 284 -19.84 13.43 -21.48
CA ASP A 284 -18.40 13.60 -21.32
C ASP A 284 -17.67 13.16 -22.60
N TYR A 285 -18.15 12.09 -23.25
CA TYR A 285 -17.71 11.70 -24.60
C TYR A 285 -17.97 12.77 -25.66
N ARG A 286 -19.17 13.38 -25.71
CA ARG A 286 -19.46 14.47 -26.66
C ARG A 286 -18.54 15.67 -26.43
N MET A 287 -18.33 16.07 -25.17
CA MET A 287 -17.44 17.18 -24.81
C MET A 287 -15.98 16.88 -25.21
N GLY A 288 -15.49 15.65 -24.98
CA GLY A 288 -14.17 15.22 -25.46
C GLY A 288 -14.03 15.25 -26.98
N GLN A 289 -15.06 14.80 -27.71
CA GLN A 289 -15.09 14.90 -29.18
C GLN A 289 -15.07 16.37 -29.64
N GLU A 290 -15.83 17.25 -29.00
CA GLU A 290 -15.95 18.67 -29.34
C GLU A 290 -14.64 19.43 -29.05
N GLN A 291 -14.04 19.25 -27.86
CA GLN A 291 -12.79 19.92 -27.48
C GLN A 291 -11.59 19.45 -28.32
N LEU A 292 -11.45 18.15 -28.57
CA LEU A 292 -10.40 17.64 -29.46
C LEU A 292 -10.60 18.14 -30.91
N SER A 293 -11.86 18.28 -31.34
CA SER A 293 -12.19 18.89 -32.65
C SER A 293 -11.89 20.39 -32.72
N LYS A 294 -12.04 21.14 -31.62
CA LYS A 294 -11.62 22.55 -31.53
C LYS A 294 -10.10 22.64 -31.65
N PHE A 295 -9.38 21.91 -30.80
CA PHE A 295 -7.92 21.88 -30.76
C PHE A 295 -7.29 21.56 -32.13
N LEU A 296 -7.72 20.48 -32.78
CA LEU A 296 -7.15 20.07 -34.08
C LEU A 296 -7.35 21.14 -35.17
N LYS A 297 -8.52 21.79 -35.21
CA LYS A 297 -8.79 22.89 -36.15
C LYS A 297 -7.95 24.12 -35.83
N GLU A 298 -7.80 24.43 -34.54
CA GLU A 298 -7.01 25.58 -34.10
C GLU A 298 -5.52 25.40 -34.41
N GLN A 299 -4.94 24.22 -34.19
CA GLN A 299 -3.55 23.95 -34.56
C GLN A 299 -3.35 24.03 -36.09
N VAL A 300 -4.31 23.57 -36.91
CA VAL A 300 -4.30 23.80 -38.37
C VAL A 300 -4.28 25.30 -38.69
N ILE A 301 -5.14 26.11 -38.06
CA ILE A 301 -5.21 27.55 -38.30
C ILE A 301 -3.91 28.25 -37.87
N ARG A 302 -3.42 27.99 -36.65
CA ARG A 302 -2.18 28.55 -36.09
C ARG A 302 -0.97 28.21 -36.98
N ARG A 303 -0.82 26.95 -37.41
CA ARG A 303 0.30 26.53 -38.26
C ARG A 303 0.21 27.08 -39.68
N ARG A 304 -0.99 27.10 -40.29
CA ARG A 304 -1.21 27.70 -41.61
C ARG A 304 -0.88 29.19 -41.60
N ALA A 305 -1.29 29.92 -40.56
CA ALA A 305 -0.95 31.33 -40.39
C ALA A 305 0.57 31.55 -40.28
N ALA A 306 1.28 30.76 -39.47
CA ALA A 306 2.74 30.85 -39.36
C ALA A 306 3.47 30.60 -40.69
N ILE A 307 3.09 29.55 -41.44
CA ILE A 307 3.69 29.23 -42.74
C ILE A 307 3.44 30.32 -43.80
N LEU A 308 2.29 31.01 -43.72
CA LEU A 308 1.97 32.14 -44.60
C LEU A 308 2.67 33.44 -44.19
N HIS A 309 2.92 33.64 -42.88
CA HIS A 309 3.54 34.84 -42.33
C HIS A 309 5.06 34.85 -42.44
N ASP A 310 5.72 33.74 -42.09
CA ASP A 310 7.19 33.63 -42.07
C ASP A 310 7.81 33.50 -43.48
N GLY A 311 6.96 33.42 -44.51
CA GLY A 311 7.34 33.26 -45.90
C GLY A 311 7.62 31.80 -46.29
N ILE A 312 7.21 31.43 -47.50
CA ILE A 312 7.62 30.16 -48.09
C ILE A 312 9.11 30.29 -48.48
N VAL A 313 9.96 29.53 -47.78
CA VAL A 313 11.45 29.55 -47.82
C VAL A 313 12.10 30.59 -46.90
N ALA A 314 12.49 30.13 -45.70
CA ALA A 314 13.70 30.64 -45.05
C ALA A 314 14.91 30.25 -45.92
N GLN A 315 15.66 31.24 -46.42
CA GLN A 315 16.72 31.03 -47.42
C GLN A 315 18.04 30.46 -46.85
N ASP A 316 18.08 30.12 -45.57
CA ASP A 316 19.27 29.61 -44.87
C ASP A 316 19.37 28.07 -44.81
N GLY A 317 18.27 27.35 -45.11
CA GLY A 317 18.20 25.90 -45.02
C GLY A 317 18.32 25.30 -43.61
N SER A 318 18.20 26.12 -42.55
CA SER A 318 18.43 25.68 -41.17
C SER A 318 17.31 24.79 -40.61
N ARG A 319 16.05 25.12 -40.93
CA ARG A 319 14.85 24.42 -40.43
C ARG A 319 14.39 23.33 -41.42
N SER A 320 14.32 22.09 -40.96
CA SER A 320 13.64 21.01 -41.70
C SER A 320 12.13 21.09 -41.51
N ASP A 321 11.37 20.85 -42.59
CA ASP A 321 9.91 20.73 -42.53
C ASP A 321 9.48 19.62 -41.55
N THR A 322 8.57 19.96 -40.64
CA THR A 322 7.89 18.97 -39.78
C THR A 322 6.87 18.16 -40.59
N VAL A 323 6.36 17.06 -40.00
CA VAL A 323 5.28 16.27 -40.59
C VAL A 323 4.07 17.15 -40.95
N PHE A 324 3.73 18.10 -40.07
CA PHE A 324 2.59 19.00 -40.27
C PHE A 324 2.87 20.09 -41.31
N ASP A 325 4.11 20.56 -41.45
CA ASP A 325 4.49 21.49 -42.53
C ASP A 325 4.28 20.86 -43.91
N LEU A 326 4.64 19.59 -44.09
CA LEU A 326 4.40 18.86 -45.34
C LEU A 326 2.90 18.64 -45.60
N LEU A 327 2.10 18.41 -44.56
CA LEU A 327 0.64 18.31 -44.69
C LEU A 327 -0.01 19.65 -45.08
N ILE A 328 0.44 20.78 -44.51
CA ILE A 328 -0.02 22.12 -44.91
C ILE A 328 0.43 22.44 -46.34
N LYS A 329 1.71 22.23 -46.69
CA LYS A 329 2.20 22.46 -48.07
C LYS A 329 1.48 21.60 -49.11
N ALA A 330 1.05 20.39 -48.75
CA ALA A 330 0.20 19.55 -49.59
C ALA A 330 -1.27 20.00 -49.64
N ARG A 331 -1.75 20.81 -48.68
CA ARG A 331 -3.06 21.48 -48.78
C ARG A 331 -3.00 22.74 -49.65
N GLU A 332 -1.99 23.59 -49.48
CA GLU A 332 -1.88 24.85 -50.22
C GLU A 332 -1.56 24.65 -51.71
N ASN A 333 -0.91 23.53 -52.07
CA ASN A 333 -0.66 23.15 -53.46
C ASN A 333 -1.89 22.49 -54.09
N GLU A 334 -2.96 23.26 -54.33
CA GLU A 334 -4.27 22.74 -54.72
C GLU A 334 -4.26 22.01 -56.08
N GLU A 335 -3.41 22.45 -57.03
CA GLU A 335 -3.19 21.78 -58.33
C GLU A 335 -2.22 20.57 -58.24
N GLY A 336 -1.62 20.34 -57.08
CA GLY A 336 -0.58 19.34 -56.88
C GLY A 336 -1.10 17.90 -56.99
N LYS A 337 -0.32 17.02 -57.62
CA LYS A 337 -0.61 15.57 -57.76
C LYS A 337 -0.88 14.83 -56.43
N TYR A 338 -0.50 15.40 -55.30
CA TYR A 338 -0.73 14.85 -53.96
C TYR A 338 -1.54 15.78 -53.05
N SER A 339 -2.31 16.71 -53.64
CA SER A 339 -3.16 17.69 -52.97
C SER A 339 -4.09 17.03 -51.93
N MET A 340 -4.24 17.69 -50.77
CA MET A 340 -5.09 17.23 -49.66
C MET A 340 -6.23 18.20 -49.38
N ASN A 341 -7.42 17.70 -49.02
CA ASN A 341 -8.50 18.55 -48.53
C ASN A 341 -8.42 18.81 -47.00
N ASN A 342 -9.31 19.63 -46.45
CA ASN A 342 -9.28 19.98 -45.02
C ASN A 342 -9.61 18.81 -44.08
N GLU A 343 -10.48 17.88 -44.48
CA GLU A 343 -10.77 16.67 -43.70
C GLU A 343 -9.59 15.69 -43.75
N GLU A 344 -8.90 15.59 -44.90
CA GLU A 344 -7.64 14.84 -45.00
C GLU A 344 -6.54 15.46 -44.12
N LEU A 345 -6.42 16.79 -44.08
CA LEU A 345 -5.46 17.48 -43.23
C LEU A 345 -5.74 17.25 -41.73
N ILE A 346 -6.98 17.44 -41.28
CA ILE A 346 -7.38 17.25 -39.87
C ILE A 346 -7.30 15.76 -39.48
N GLY A 347 -7.74 14.85 -40.36
CA GLY A 347 -7.63 13.41 -40.15
C GLY A 347 -6.18 12.92 -40.06
N ASN A 348 -5.27 13.45 -40.89
CA ASN A 348 -3.84 13.17 -40.76
C ASN A 348 -3.24 13.80 -39.49
N ALA A 349 -3.67 15.00 -39.08
CA ALA A 349 -3.24 15.61 -37.82
C ALA A 349 -3.64 14.74 -36.62
N PHE A 350 -4.89 14.30 -36.54
CA PHE A 350 -5.37 13.40 -35.50
C PHE A 350 -4.57 12.09 -35.46
N ILE A 351 -4.41 11.39 -36.59
CA ILE A 351 -3.80 10.06 -36.57
C ILE A 351 -2.31 10.11 -36.22
N MET A 352 -1.59 11.17 -36.61
CA MET A 352 -0.15 11.28 -36.32
C MET A 352 0.10 11.66 -34.85
N LEU A 353 -0.76 12.49 -34.24
CA LEU A 353 -0.77 12.68 -32.79
C LEU A 353 -1.09 11.36 -32.08
N PHE A 354 -2.25 10.76 -32.34
CA PHE A 354 -2.72 9.57 -31.63
C PHE A 354 -1.78 8.37 -31.77
N ALA A 355 -1.33 8.03 -32.99
CA ALA A 355 -0.51 6.85 -33.22
C ALA A 355 0.92 7.00 -32.67
N GLY A 356 1.51 8.19 -32.79
CA GLY A 356 2.83 8.49 -32.21
C GLY A 356 2.81 8.54 -30.68
N HIS A 357 1.70 9.01 -30.11
CA HIS A 357 1.48 9.07 -28.66
C HIS A 357 1.25 7.69 -28.03
N GLU A 358 0.14 7.04 -28.40
CA GLU A 358 -0.46 5.96 -27.62
C GLU A 358 0.37 4.68 -27.70
N THR A 359 0.80 4.32 -28.92
CA THR A 359 1.54 3.05 -29.14
C THR A 359 2.91 3.07 -28.48
N ALA A 360 3.60 4.21 -28.47
CA ALA A 360 4.87 4.40 -27.80
C ALA A 360 4.70 4.41 -26.27
N ALA A 361 3.67 5.10 -25.75
CA ALA A 361 3.39 5.18 -24.32
C ALA A 361 3.09 3.78 -23.71
N GLN A 362 2.23 2.97 -24.38
CA GLN A 362 1.95 1.60 -23.94
C GLN A 362 3.21 0.72 -24.01
N SER A 363 4.00 0.80 -25.09
CA SER A 363 5.23 0.01 -25.26
C SER A 363 6.26 0.33 -24.16
N LEU A 364 6.44 1.61 -23.82
CA LEU A 364 7.30 2.04 -22.71
C LEU A 364 6.77 1.53 -21.36
N ALA A 365 5.46 1.64 -21.09
CA ALA A 365 4.87 1.16 -19.83
C ALA A 365 5.11 -0.36 -19.62
N VAL A 366 4.96 -1.16 -20.68
CA VAL A 366 5.28 -2.59 -20.68
C VAL A 366 6.78 -2.84 -20.48
N THR A 367 7.64 -2.07 -21.15
CA THR A 367 9.11 -2.18 -21.02
C THR A 367 9.54 -1.96 -19.57
N LEU A 368 9.08 -0.88 -18.94
CA LEU A 368 9.37 -0.56 -17.54
C LEU A 368 8.82 -1.64 -16.59
N GLY A 369 7.61 -2.17 -16.87
CA GLY A 369 6.97 -3.22 -16.10
C GLY A 369 7.74 -4.55 -16.10
N PHE A 370 8.30 -4.96 -17.24
CA PHE A 370 9.18 -6.14 -17.32
C PHE A 370 10.56 -5.87 -16.70
N LEU A 371 11.20 -4.74 -16.99
CA LEU A 371 12.50 -4.38 -16.42
C LEU A 371 12.49 -4.34 -14.88
N ALA A 372 11.35 -4.02 -14.27
CA ALA A 372 11.19 -4.03 -12.82
C ALA A 372 11.27 -5.43 -12.19
N VAL A 373 10.80 -6.48 -12.89
CA VAL A 373 10.85 -7.86 -12.40
C VAL A 373 12.12 -8.58 -12.83
N HIS A 374 12.67 -8.24 -14.00
CA HIS A 374 13.91 -8.76 -14.57
C HIS A 374 15.12 -7.89 -14.19
N ASP A 375 15.65 -8.13 -13.00
CA ASP A 375 16.79 -7.37 -12.45
C ASP A 375 18.08 -7.60 -13.25
N GLU A 376 18.26 -8.83 -13.71
CA GLU A 376 19.38 -9.32 -14.52
C GLU A 376 19.47 -8.62 -15.89
N ILE A 377 18.34 -8.49 -16.59
CA ILE A 377 18.25 -7.76 -17.87
C ILE A 377 18.47 -6.26 -17.64
N GLN A 378 17.89 -5.71 -16.56
CA GLN A 378 18.01 -4.28 -16.26
C GLN A 378 19.45 -3.87 -15.95
N GLU A 379 20.23 -4.73 -15.30
CA GLU A 379 21.65 -4.50 -15.06
C GLU A 379 22.49 -4.68 -16.33
N GLU A 380 22.17 -5.65 -17.20
CA GLU A 380 22.84 -5.82 -18.49
C GLU A 380 22.74 -4.57 -19.38
N VAL A 381 21.56 -3.93 -19.40
CA VAL A 381 21.30 -2.68 -20.13
C VAL A 381 21.99 -1.47 -19.47
N TYR A 382 22.09 -1.44 -18.13
CA TYR A 382 22.84 -0.39 -17.44
C TYR A 382 24.35 -0.45 -17.74
N GLN A 383 24.93 -1.65 -17.81
CA GLN A 383 26.35 -1.79 -18.16
C GLN A 383 26.63 -1.36 -19.61
N GLU A 384 25.76 -1.71 -20.58
CA GLU A 384 25.83 -1.13 -21.94
C GLU A 384 25.77 0.40 -21.89
N THR A 385 24.76 0.96 -21.21
CA THR A 385 24.58 2.41 -21.07
C THR A 385 25.84 3.08 -20.50
N LYS A 386 26.45 2.49 -19.47
CA LYS A 386 27.68 3.01 -18.85
C LYS A 386 28.90 2.91 -19.78
N THR A 387 29.01 1.83 -20.57
CA THR A 387 30.09 1.69 -21.56
C THR A 387 29.95 2.67 -22.72
N VAL A 388 28.72 2.93 -23.18
CA VAL A 388 28.46 3.88 -24.28
C VAL A 388 28.66 5.34 -23.85
N LEU A 389 28.40 5.66 -22.58
CA LEU A 389 28.51 7.00 -22.00
C LEU A 389 29.80 7.23 -21.19
N SER A 390 30.88 6.49 -21.50
CA SER A 390 32.20 6.71 -20.89
C SER A 390 32.79 8.10 -21.23
N ASP A 391 32.51 8.58 -22.45
CA ASP A 391 33.22 9.71 -23.05
C ASP A 391 32.43 11.03 -22.90
N HIS A 392 31.18 10.97 -22.44
CA HIS A 392 30.30 12.12 -22.23
C HIS A 392 29.10 11.76 -21.32
N PRO A 393 28.63 12.69 -20.46
CA PRO A 393 27.65 12.37 -19.43
C PRO A 393 26.23 12.15 -19.97
N ASP A 394 25.84 12.87 -21.03
CA ASP A 394 24.50 12.80 -21.64
C ASP A 394 24.55 12.11 -23.02
N PRO A 395 23.60 11.20 -23.32
CA PRO A 395 23.63 10.37 -24.52
C PRO A 395 23.34 11.19 -25.80
N ARG A 396 24.03 10.91 -26.90
CA ARG A 396 23.92 11.67 -28.17
C ARG A 396 23.26 10.83 -29.26
N PHE A 397 22.71 11.47 -30.28
CA PHE A 397 21.92 10.78 -31.32
C PHE A 397 22.74 9.71 -32.08
N GLU A 398 24.05 9.91 -32.22
CA GLU A 398 24.99 8.95 -32.78
C GLU A 398 25.06 7.64 -31.98
N ASP A 399 24.93 7.73 -30.65
CA ASP A 399 25.04 6.60 -29.72
C ASP A 399 23.86 5.64 -29.80
N HIS A 400 22.73 6.05 -30.41
CA HIS A 400 21.62 5.15 -30.73
C HIS A 400 22.09 3.89 -31.49
N THR A 401 23.18 3.97 -32.25
CA THR A 401 23.77 2.82 -32.97
C THR A 401 24.53 1.83 -32.07
N LYS A 402 24.89 2.24 -30.85
CA LYS A 402 25.65 1.45 -29.86
C LYS A 402 24.77 0.88 -28.73
N LEU A 403 23.59 1.47 -28.53
CA LEU A 403 22.63 1.14 -27.45
C LEU A 403 21.69 0.01 -27.89
N GLU A 404 22.29 -1.16 -28.20
CA GLU A 404 21.60 -2.31 -28.79
C GLU A 404 20.68 -3.01 -27.78
N LYS A 405 21.13 -3.21 -26.55
CA LYS A 405 20.37 -3.84 -25.47
C LYS A 405 19.25 -2.94 -24.96
N VAL A 406 19.46 -1.62 -24.90
CA VAL A 406 18.39 -0.63 -24.66
C VAL A 406 17.28 -0.77 -25.71
N LEU A 407 17.64 -0.96 -26.99
CA LEU A 407 16.67 -1.18 -28.06
C LEU A 407 16.00 -2.56 -27.98
N ALA A 408 16.75 -3.60 -27.63
CA ALA A 408 16.26 -4.97 -27.46
C ALA A 408 15.16 -5.09 -26.39
N VAL A 409 15.32 -4.45 -25.23
CA VAL A 409 14.28 -4.47 -24.18
C VAL A 409 13.00 -3.75 -24.62
N PHE A 410 13.13 -2.72 -25.46
CA PHE A 410 12.02 -2.01 -26.08
C PHE A 410 11.38 -2.76 -27.27
N TYR A 411 12.07 -3.73 -27.89
CA TYR A 411 11.48 -4.64 -28.89
C TYR A 411 10.81 -5.87 -28.27
N GLU A 412 11.31 -6.37 -27.15
CA GLU A 412 10.69 -7.50 -26.46
C GLU A 412 9.34 -7.12 -25.82
N ALA A 413 9.22 -5.90 -25.29
CA ALA A 413 7.98 -5.40 -24.72
C ALA A 413 6.76 -5.47 -25.68
N PRO A 414 6.80 -4.92 -26.91
CA PRO A 414 5.75 -5.08 -27.91
C PRO A 414 5.77 -6.43 -28.64
N THR A 415 6.76 -7.31 -28.40
CA THR A 415 6.65 -8.73 -28.77
C THR A 415 5.70 -9.45 -27.80
N MET A 416 5.81 -9.15 -26.50
CA MET A 416 4.92 -9.67 -25.46
C MET A 416 3.54 -8.98 -25.42
N PHE A 417 3.46 -7.69 -25.76
CA PHE A 417 2.22 -6.89 -25.77
C PHE A 417 2.17 -5.98 -27.02
N PRO A 418 1.99 -6.51 -28.24
CA PRO A 418 1.94 -5.71 -29.47
C PRO A 418 0.76 -4.73 -29.45
N PRO A 419 0.96 -3.40 -29.42
CA PRO A 419 -0.16 -2.46 -29.27
C PRO A 419 -1.17 -2.55 -30.42
N GLY A 420 -0.69 -2.81 -31.64
CA GLY A 420 -1.49 -3.20 -32.80
C GLY A 420 -1.70 -4.71 -32.88
N HIS A 421 -2.35 -5.31 -31.88
CA HIS A 421 -2.47 -6.76 -31.65
C HIS A 421 -3.08 -7.58 -32.81
N VAL A 422 -3.86 -6.96 -33.71
CA VAL A 422 -4.47 -7.64 -34.86
C VAL A 422 -4.47 -6.77 -36.13
N LEU A 423 -4.07 -7.35 -37.26
CA LEU A 423 -4.11 -6.69 -38.57
C LEU A 423 -5.29 -7.21 -39.39
N ILE A 424 -6.42 -6.49 -39.31
CA ILE A 424 -7.64 -6.82 -40.07
C ILE A 424 -7.49 -6.48 -41.56
N ARG A 425 -7.88 -7.39 -42.44
CA ARG A 425 -8.00 -7.22 -43.89
C ARG A 425 -9.34 -7.74 -44.40
N GLU A 426 -9.88 -7.09 -45.42
CA GLU A 426 -11.16 -7.40 -46.07
C GLU A 426 -10.88 -7.60 -47.58
N ALA A 427 -11.33 -8.71 -48.17
CA ALA A 427 -11.08 -8.99 -49.58
C ALA A 427 -11.91 -8.06 -50.50
N ALA A 428 -11.24 -7.30 -51.37
CA ALA A 428 -11.87 -6.30 -52.24
C ALA A 428 -12.64 -6.92 -53.44
N LYS A 429 -12.28 -8.16 -53.78
CA LYS A 429 -12.87 -9.05 -54.79
C LYS A 429 -12.60 -10.50 -54.36
N ASP A 430 -13.19 -11.46 -55.07
CA ASP A 430 -12.87 -12.87 -54.87
C ASP A 430 -11.39 -13.14 -55.22
N THR A 431 -10.69 -13.85 -54.35
CA THR A 431 -9.25 -14.13 -54.47
C THR A 431 -8.89 -15.48 -53.80
N VAL A 432 -7.62 -15.85 -53.78
CA VAL A 432 -7.11 -17.07 -53.14
C VAL A 432 -5.87 -16.75 -52.32
N ILE A 433 -5.80 -17.26 -51.09
CA ILE A 433 -4.59 -17.26 -50.26
C ILE A 433 -4.08 -18.70 -50.10
N ASN A 434 -2.79 -18.85 -49.86
CA ASN A 434 -2.17 -20.13 -49.52
C ASN A 434 -1.87 -20.13 -48.02
N VAL A 435 -2.54 -20.99 -47.26
CA VAL A 435 -2.28 -21.20 -45.82
C VAL A 435 -1.41 -22.44 -45.63
N PRO A 436 -0.58 -22.52 -44.57
CA PRO A 436 0.12 -23.77 -44.22
C PRO A 436 -0.87 -24.90 -43.90
N LYS A 437 -0.48 -26.15 -44.16
CA LYS A 437 -1.22 -27.32 -43.66
C LYS A 437 -1.15 -27.41 -42.12
N PRO A 438 -2.02 -28.23 -41.48
CA PRO A 438 -1.93 -28.51 -40.04
C PRO A 438 -0.55 -29.01 -39.61
N VAL A 439 -0.21 -28.79 -38.33
CA VAL A 439 1.10 -29.12 -37.76
C VAL A 439 1.46 -30.58 -38.01
N GLY A 440 2.63 -30.82 -38.62
CA GLY A 440 3.10 -32.15 -39.01
C GLY A 440 2.85 -32.54 -40.46
N GLN A 441 2.37 -31.64 -41.33
CA GLN A 441 2.22 -31.87 -42.77
C GLN A 441 2.91 -30.78 -43.61
N GLU A 442 3.64 -31.15 -44.65
CA GLU A 442 4.36 -30.22 -45.52
C GLU A 442 3.50 -29.63 -46.65
N GLY A 443 3.78 -28.36 -46.99
CA GLY A 443 3.13 -27.61 -48.06
C GLY A 443 1.94 -26.76 -47.60
N THR A 444 1.29 -26.11 -48.56
CA THR A 444 0.15 -25.21 -48.33
C THR A 444 -1.17 -25.80 -48.85
N ILE A 445 -2.28 -25.16 -48.46
CA ILE A 445 -3.61 -25.37 -49.01
C ILE A 445 -4.07 -24.03 -49.63
N PRO A 446 -4.51 -23.99 -50.91
CA PRO A 446 -5.16 -22.83 -51.47
C PRO A 446 -6.57 -22.70 -50.89
N ILE A 447 -6.91 -21.51 -50.40
CA ILE A 447 -8.19 -21.21 -49.78
C ILE A 447 -8.84 -20.04 -50.52
N PRO A 448 -10.02 -20.25 -51.15
CA PRO A 448 -10.76 -19.18 -51.78
C PRO A 448 -11.28 -18.22 -50.71
N ILE A 449 -11.05 -16.93 -50.91
CA ILE A 449 -11.49 -15.85 -50.04
C ILE A 449 -12.46 -14.99 -50.87
N PRO A 450 -13.78 -15.09 -50.63
CA PRO A 450 -14.76 -14.29 -51.37
C PRO A 450 -14.71 -12.82 -50.96
N LYS A 451 -15.22 -11.94 -51.83
CA LYS A 451 -15.31 -10.50 -51.57
C LYS A 451 -16.03 -10.20 -50.24
N GLY A 452 -15.44 -9.33 -49.43
CA GLY A 452 -15.93 -8.95 -48.10
C GLY A 452 -15.47 -9.87 -46.97
N PHE A 453 -14.92 -11.05 -47.27
CA PHE A 453 -14.43 -11.99 -46.26
C PHE A 453 -13.20 -11.42 -45.54
N GLN A 454 -13.13 -11.65 -44.22
CA GLN A 454 -12.10 -11.05 -43.37
C GLN A 454 -10.93 -12.00 -43.09
N VAL A 455 -9.70 -11.50 -43.26
CA VAL A 455 -8.46 -12.17 -42.87
C VAL A 455 -7.80 -11.34 -41.78
N LEU A 456 -7.57 -11.93 -40.61
CA LEU A 456 -7.00 -11.27 -39.45
C LEU A 456 -5.64 -11.90 -39.13
N VAL A 457 -4.56 -11.14 -39.29
CA VAL A 457 -3.24 -11.57 -38.81
C VAL A 457 -3.17 -11.24 -37.32
N ASP A 458 -2.85 -12.23 -36.50
CA ASP A 458 -3.02 -12.23 -35.05
C ASP A 458 -1.91 -13.06 -34.39
N MET A 459 -1.27 -12.52 -33.36
CA MET A 459 -0.28 -13.22 -32.52
C MET A 459 0.88 -13.92 -33.28
N VAL A 460 1.46 -13.29 -34.30
CA VAL A 460 2.64 -13.83 -35.01
C VAL A 460 3.85 -13.91 -34.06
N GLU A 461 3.95 -12.95 -33.16
CA GLU A 461 4.93 -12.84 -32.07
C GLU A 461 4.87 -14.01 -31.08
N TYR A 462 3.71 -14.68 -30.96
CA TYR A 462 3.54 -15.88 -30.12
C TYR A 462 3.75 -17.21 -30.87
N ASN A 463 4.10 -17.17 -32.15
CA ASN A 463 4.28 -18.38 -32.94
C ASN A 463 5.69 -18.98 -32.72
N PRO A 464 5.82 -20.19 -32.14
CA PRO A 464 7.11 -20.82 -31.86
C PRO A 464 7.95 -21.14 -33.11
N ARG A 465 7.37 -21.03 -34.31
CA ARG A 465 8.08 -21.12 -35.59
C ARG A 465 9.00 -19.92 -35.86
N TYR A 466 8.68 -18.75 -35.30
CA TYR A 466 9.41 -17.51 -35.52
C TYR A 466 10.05 -16.94 -34.25
N PHE A 467 9.52 -17.30 -33.08
CA PHE A 467 9.96 -16.81 -31.77
C PHE A 467 10.16 -17.98 -30.80
N ASP A 468 11.42 -18.30 -30.49
CA ASP A 468 11.78 -19.31 -29.48
C ASP A 468 11.37 -18.86 -28.07
N GLU A 469 10.82 -19.77 -27.25
CA GLU A 469 10.23 -19.44 -25.93
C GLU A 469 9.34 -18.17 -25.94
N PRO A 470 8.26 -18.14 -26.75
CA PRO A 470 7.47 -16.93 -26.98
C PRO A 470 6.62 -16.49 -25.77
N GLU A 471 6.52 -17.34 -24.73
CA GLU A 471 5.91 -16.99 -23.45
C GLU A 471 6.86 -16.27 -22.47
N LYS A 472 8.15 -16.12 -22.81
CA LYS A 472 9.17 -15.52 -21.96
C LYS A 472 9.66 -14.19 -22.50
N TYR A 473 9.81 -13.21 -21.61
CA TYR A 473 10.51 -11.96 -21.89
C TYR A 473 12.02 -12.24 -22.01
N LYS A 474 12.51 -12.33 -23.25
CA LYS A 474 13.86 -12.77 -23.63
C LYS A 474 14.50 -11.76 -24.60
N PRO A 475 14.86 -10.53 -24.15
CA PRO A 475 15.41 -9.47 -25.02
C PRO A 475 16.66 -9.88 -25.78
N SER A 476 17.43 -10.84 -25.27
CA SER A 476 18.59 -11.42 -25.95
C SER A 476 18.28 -12.06 -27.31
N ARG A 477 17.00 -12.32 -27.65
CA ARG A 477 16.60 -12.71 -29.01
C ARG A 477 16.87 -11.62 -30.06
N TRP A 478 17.03 -10.36 -29.64
CA TRP A 478 17.28 -9.21 -30.51
C TRP A 478 18.77 -8.82 -30.60
N TYR A 479 19.64 -9.40 -29.77
CA TYR A 479 21.07 -9.08 -29.77
C TYR A 479 21.72 -9.52 -31.10
N GLY A 480 22.52 -8.65 -31.71
CA GLY A 480 23.12 -8.83 -33.04
C GLY A 480 22.13 -8.93 -34.21
N THR A 481 20.81 -8.85 -33.98
CA THR A 481 19.84 -8.86 -35.07
C THR A 481 19.83 -7.52 -35.79
N SER A 482 19.69 -7.55 -37.13
CA SER A 482 19.43 -6.32 -37.86
C SER A 482 18.08 -5.75 -37.42
N ASN A 483 17.93 -4.42 -37.52
CA ASN A 483 16.68 -3.74 -37.23
C ASN A 483 15.52 -4.11 -38.19
N GLU A 484 15.69 -5.12 -39.05
CA GLU A 484 14.80 -5.47 -40.16
C GLU A 484 14.39 -6.95 -40.13
N SER A 485 14.30 -7.56 -38.94
CA SER A 485 13.71 -8.89 -38.78
C SER A 485 12.25 -8.90 -39.27
N ASP A 486 12.02 -9.63 -40.36
CA ASP A 486 10.75 -9.68 -41.09
C ASP A 486 9.62 -10.35 -40.28
N SER A 487 9.94 -11.04 -39.17
CA SER A 487 8.98 -11.64 -38.24
C SER A 487 8.41 -10.67 -37.20
N PHE A 488 9.01 -9.48 -37.01
CA PHE A 488 8.59 -8.52 -36.00
C PHE A 488 7.40 -7.67 -36.48
N THR A 489 6.19 -8.23 -36.42
CA THR A 489 4.99 -7.63 -37.02
C THR A 489 4.33 -6.54 -36.17
N ALA A 490 4.80 -6.30 -34.94
CA ALA A 490 4.36 -5.22 -34.06
C ALA A 490 4.42 -3.80 -34.70
N PHE A 491 5.37 -3.56 -35.62
CA PHE A 491 5.43 -2.33 -36.43
C PHE A 491 4.82 -2.49 -37.84
N SER A 492 4.17 -3.62 -38.13
CA SER A 492 3.72 -4.10 -39.43
C SER A 492 4.83 -4.27 -40.47
N ILE A 493 4.51 -4.98 -41.56
CA ILE A 493 5.48 -5.52 -42.53
C ILE A 493 5.34 -4.93 -43.93
N GLY A 494 6.42 -5.04 -44.73
CA GLY A 494 6.47 -4.63 -46.12
C GLY A 494 6.12 -3.15 -46.35
N PRO A 495 5.53 -2.78 -47.50
CA PRO A 495 5.22 -1.38 -47.82
C PRO A 495 4.25 -0.68 -46.85
N ARG A 496 3.53 -1.42 -46.00
CA ARG A 496 2.62 -0.88 -44.98
C ARG A 496 3.29 -0.68 -43.61
N ALA A 497 4.55 -1.09 -43.43
CA ALA A 497 5.31 -0.93 -42.18
C ALA A 497 5.25 0.50 -41.63
N CYS A 498 5.23 0.61 -40.30
CA CYS A 498 4.98 1.85 -39.56
C CYS A 498 6.02 2.92 -39.91
N ILE A 499 5.54 4.08 -40.39
CA ILE A 499 6.42 5.21 -40.72
C ILE A 499 7.13 5.75 -39.47
N GLY A 500 6.44 5.72 -38.32
CA GLY A 500 6.96 6.16 -37.03
C GLY A 500 7.88 5.16 -36.32
N ARG A 501 8.25 4.01 -36.93
CA ARG A 501 9.09 3.00 -36.25
C ARG A 501 10.39 3.61 -35.73
N ARG A 502 11.17 4.28 -36.59
CA ARG A 502 12.45 4.89 -36.19
C ARG A 502 12.25 6.07 -35.22
N PHE A 503 11.16 6.82 -35.35
CA PHE A 503 10.78 7.88 -34.41
C PHE A 503 10.59 7.31 -33.01
N ALA A 504 9.75 6.28 -32.88
CA ALA A 504 9.44 5.62 -31.61
C ALA A 504 10.68 4.96 -30.98
N THR A 505 11.53 4.28 -31.77
CA THR A 505 12.78 3.70 -31.22
C THR A 505 13.78 4.76 -30.80
N THR A 506 13.91 5.86 -31.54
CA THR A 506 14.84 6.95 -31.19
C THR A 506 14.42 7.63 -29.89
N GLN A 507 13.12 7.87 -29.72
CA GLN A 507 12.55 8.37 -28.46
C GLN A 507 12.74 7.37 -27.32
N ALA A 508 12.37 6.10 -27.52
CA ALA A 508 12.44 5.08 -26.48
C ALA A 508 13.87 4.80 -26.02
N VAL A 509 14.83 4.68 -26.95
CA VAL A 509 16.25 4.50 -26.62
C VAL A 509 16.78 5.70 -25.84
N CYS A 510 16.52 6.93 -26.29
CA CYS A 510 16.95 8.13 -25.57
C CYS A 510 16.40 8.17 -24.13
N PHE A 511 15.09 7.97 -23.97
CA PHE A 511 14.43 7.99 -22.67
C PHE A 511 14.90 6.86 -21.74
N LEU A 512 14.95 5.62 -22.24
CA LEU A 512 15.39 4.47 -21.45
C LEU A 512 16.89 4.55 -21.11
N THR A 513 17.73 5.12 -21.97
CA THR A 513 19.16 5.33 -21.67
C THR A 513 19.34 6.34 -20.53
N LEU A 514 18.66 7.50 -20.59
CA LEU A 514 18.67 8.49 -19.51
C LEU A 514 18.14 7.90 -18.20
N LEU A 515 16.98 7.24 -18.28
CA LEU A 515 16.29 6.68 -17.13
C LEU A 515 17.07 5.52 -16.48
N LEU A 516 17.68 4.64 -17.27
CA LEU A 516 18.45 3.50 -16.74
C LEU A 516 19.90 3.86 -16.37
N ARG A 517 20.47 4.94 -16.92
CA ARG A 517 21.69 5.58 -16.38
C ARG A 517 21.46 6.04 -14.94
N ASP A 518 20.38 6.80 -14.74
CA ASP A 518 20.11 7.50 -13.48
C ASP A 518 19.34 6.65 -12.45
N TRP A 519 18.56 5.65 -12.87
CA TRP A 519 17.60 4.95 -12.00
C TRP A 519 17.60 3.42 -12.17
N MET A 520 17.34 2.72 -11.07
CA MET A 520 17.00 1.31 -11.03
C MET A 520 15.49 1.17 -10.76
N ILE A 521 14.83 0.24 -11.44
CA ILE A 521 13.38 0.06 -11.42
C ILE A 521 13.00 -1.20 -10.62
N LYS A 522 11.97 -1.16 -9.77
CA LYS A 522 11.41 -2.33 -9.04
C LYS A 522 9.88 -2.26 -8.94
N PRO A 523 9.16 -3.38 -8.79
CA PRO A 523 7.72 -3.39 -8.53
C PRO A 523 7.38 -2.88 -7.13
N ILE A 524 6.22 -2.23 -6.99
CA ILE A 524 5.54 -2.06 -5.70
C ILE A 524 4.68 -3.31 -5.48
N LEU A 525 5.19 -4.22 -4.66
CA LEU A 525 4.52 -5.46 -4.25
C LEU A 525 3.44 -5.17 -3.20
N ARG A 526 2.39 -5.99 -3.17
CA ARG A 526 1.47 -6.08 -2.02
C ARG A 526 2.07 -6.95 -0.92
N GLU A 527 1.53 -6.85 0.29
CA GLU A 527 1.90 -7.73 1.41
C GLU A 527 1.71 -9.21 1.01
N GLY A 528 2.76 -10.02 1.14
CA GLY A 528 2.79 -11.43 0.74
C GLY A 528 2.81 -11.70 -0.79
N GLU A 529 2.95 -10.69 -1.64
CA GLU A 529 2.94 -10.84 -3.09
C GLU A 529 4.36 -11.00 -3.66
N THR A 530 4.62 -12.09 -4.39
CA THR A 530 5.90 -12.31 -5.08
C THR A 530 6.01 -11.49 -6.37
N LYS A 531 7.22 -11.38 -6.96
CA LYS A 531 7.41 -10.71 -8.27
C LYS A 531 6.54 -11.32 -9.37
N GLU A 532 6.35 -12.64 -9.36
CA GLU A 532 5.58 -13.39 -10.36
C GLU A 532 4.07 -13.21 -10.15
N ALA A 533 3.62 -13.17 -8.88
CA ALA A 533 2.24 -12.87 -8.53
C ALA A 533 1.87 -11.42 -8.89
N TRP A 534 2.78 -10.48 -8.62
CA TRP A 534 2.68 -9.08 -9.06
C TRP A 534 2.61 -9.01 -10.58
N ALA A 535 3.55 -9.62 -11.32
CA ALA A 535 3.59 -9.59 -12.77
C ALA A 535 2.30 -10.15 -13.38
N LYS A 536 1.79 -11.27 -12.85
CA LYS A 536 0.51 -11.87 -13.28
C LYS A 536 -0.72 -11.00 -13.00
N ARG A 537 -0.69 -10.15 -11.96
CA ARG A 537 -1.77 -9.19 -11.65
C ARG A 537 -1.68 -7.92 -12.49
N VAL A 538 -0.46 -7.50 -12.83
CA VAL A 538 -0.13 -6.17 -13.33
C VAL A 538 0.06 -6.16 -14.85
N LEU A 539 0.89 -7.08 -15.35
CA LEU A 539 1.07 -7.35 -16.77
C LEU A 539 -0.09 -8.24 -17.28
N ASP A 540 -1.31 -7.81 -16.98
CA ASP A 540 -2.54 -8.31 -17.58
C ASP A 540 -3.15 -7.23 -18.47
N ALA A 541 -3.77 -7.67 -19.57
CA ALA A 541 -4.09 -6.80 -20.68
C ALA A 541 -5.23 -5.81 -20.39
N SER A 542 -5.09 -4.62 -20.96
CA SER A 542 -6.20 -3.75 -21.34
C SER A 542 -6.28 -3.74 -22.86
N ILE A 543 -7.48 -3.92 -23.42
CA ILE A 543 -7.73 -3.85 -24.86
C ILE A 543 -8.82 -2.81 -25.10
N VAL A 544 -8.47 -1.74 -25.83
CA VAL A 544 -9.39 -0.68 -26.24
C VAL A 544 -9.26 -0.49 -27.76
N ILE A 545 -8.57 0.55 -28.23
CA ILE A 545 -8.08 0.63 -29.63
C ILE A 545 -6.76 -0.13 -29.74
N THR A 546 -5.88 0.10 -28.77
CA THR A 546 -4.59 -0.59 -28.58
C THR A 546 -4.72 -1.73 -27.58
N LEU A 547 -3.79 -2.68 -27.66
CA LEU A 547 -3.43 -3.53 -26.53
C LEU A 547 -2.42 -2.78 -25.63
N GLY A 548 -2.59 -2.87 -24.32
CA GLY A 548 -1.71 -2.32 -23.31
C GLY A 548 -1.84 -3.07 -21.99
N VAL A 549 -1.31 -2.50 -20.91
CA VAL A 549 -1.38 -3.07 -19.55
C VAL A 549 -2.24 -2.21 -18.63
N ARG A 550 -2.72 -2.81 -17.52
CA ARG A 550 -3.38 -2.09 -16.42
C ARG A 550 -2.35 -1.53 -15.44
N ASP A 551 -2.79 -0.75 -14.45
CA ASP A 551 -1.97 -0.08 -13.43
C ASP A 551 -0.74 -0.90 -12.99
N VAL A 552 0.45 -0.45 -13.42
CA VAL A 552 1.76 -1.06 -13.15
C VAL A 552 2.48 -0.30 -12.03
N PRO A 553 2.31 -0.61 -10.74
CA PRO A 553 2.86 0.23 -9.68
C PRO A 553 4.37 -0.03 -9.54
N LEU A 554 5.22 0.96 -9.87
CA LEU A 554 6.68 0.83 -9.86
C LEU A 554 7.36 1.84 -8.93
N THR A 555 8.62 1.53 -8.65
CA THR A 555 9.55 2.24 -7.78
C THR A 555 10.80 2.55 -8.58
N PHE A 556 11.26 3.79 -8.56
CA PHE A 556 12.51 4.23 -9.21
C PHE A 556 13.50 4.66 -8.13
N SER A 557 14.70 4.07 -8.11
CA SER A 557 15.75 4.39 -7.15
C SER A 557 17.02 4.86 -7.82
N ARG A 558 17.58 5.98 -7.36
CA ARG A 558 18.68 6.61 -8.08
C ARG A 558 19.94 5.76 -8.00
N ARG A 559 20.46 5.34 -9.17
CA ARG A 559 21.76 4.68 -9.30
C ARG A 559 22.84 5.70 -8.93
N ARG A 560 23.33 5.62 -7.70
CA ARG A 560 24.44 6.47 -7.24
C ARG A 560 25.70 6.08 -8.01
N ASP A 561 26.51 7.08 -8.37
CA ASP A 561 27.74 6.84 -9.11
C ASP A 561 28.78 6.15 -8.22
N LEU A 562 28.94 4.84 -8.43
CA LEU A 562 29.83 3.97 -7.67
C LEU A 562 31.25 3.87 -8.28
N SER A 563 31.60 4.78 -9.20
CA SER A 563 32.93 4.84 -9.86
C SER A 563 34.12 4.94 -8.89
N VAL A 564 33.91 5.40 -7.66
CA VAL A 564 34.95 5.51 -6.62
C VAL A 564 35.17 4.20 -5.82
N ILE A 565 34.26 3.22 -5.92
CA ILE A 565 34.28 1.99 -5.09
C ILE A 565 34.60 0.72 -5.91
N SER A 566 34.44 0.75 -7.24
CA SER A 566 34.53 -0.45 -8.09
C SER A 566 35.89 -1.15 -8.16
N SER A 567 36.97 -0.57 -7.64
CA SER A 567 38.31 -1.18 -7.61
C SER A 567 38.52 -2.21 -6.49
N TRP A 568 37.65 -2.27 -5.48
CA TRP A 568 37.79 -3.17 -4.33
C TRP A 568 37.05 -4.52 -4.48
N TRP A 569 36.20 -4.69 -5.50
CA TRP A 569 35.36 -5.88 -5.69
C TRP A 569 35.94 -6.92 -6.66
N ALA A 570 37.15 -6.68 -7.18
CA ALA A 570 37.79 -7.55 -8.19
C ALA A 570 38.72 -8.62 -7.61
N ILE A 571 38.88 -8.69 -6.28
CA ILE A 571 39.71 -9.67 -5.59
C ILE A 571 38.84 -10.33 -4.51
N GLU A 572 38.53 -11.62 -4.73
CA GLU A 572 37.65 -12.47 -3.91
C GLU A 572 36.18 -11.98 -3.88
N MET A 573 35.18 -12.82 -4.17
CA MET A 573 35.08 -14.23 -3.82
C MET A 573 34.56 -15.14 -4.96
N GLN A 574 35.26 -16.25 -5.23
CA GLN A 574 34.61 -17.49 -5.67
C GLN A 574 34.09 -18.26 -4.42
N VAL A 575 33.11 -17.70 -3.73
CA VAL A 575 32.45 -18.34 -2.59
C VAL A 575 30.97 -18.52 -2.91
N GLN A 576 30.42 -19.68 -2.56
CA GLN A 576 29.00 -19.96 -2.73
C GLN A 576 28.19 -18.97 -1.89
N TRP A 577 27.51 -18.03 -2.55
CA TRP A 577 26.64 -17.08 -1.87
C TRP A 577 25.37 -17.79 -1.40
N GLN A 578 25.43 -18.34 -0.19
CA GLN A 578 24.24 -18.39 0.65
C GLN A 578 23.92 -16.96 1.09
N PRO A 579 22.64 -16.58 1.22
CA PRO A 579 22.29 -15.26 1.72
C PRO A 579 22.94 -15.05 3.10
N PRO A 580 23.62 -13.91 3.36
CA PRO A 580 24.12 -13.58 4.68
C PRO A 580 23.01 -13.75 5.71
N GLU A 581 23.31 -14.40 6.84
CA GLU A 581 22.26 -14.90 7.75
C GLU A 581 21.31 -13.78 8.22
N TRP A 582 21.76 -12.52 8.25
CA TRP A 582 20.95 -11.34 8.58
C TRP A 582 19.82 -11.00 7.58
N ILE A 583 19.81 -11.62 6.40
CA ILE A 583 18.70 -11.56 5.43
C ILE A 583 17.65 -12.65 5.72
N THR A 584 18.05 -13.80 6.27
CA THR A 584 17.19 -14.96 6.55
C THR A 584 16.71 -15.05 8.00
N ASP A 585 17.49 -14.51 8.93
CA ASP A 585 17.21 -14.40 10.36
C ASP A 585 17.47 -12.93 10.78
N PRO A 586 16.42 -12.11 10.98
CA PRO A 586 16.55 -10.72 11.39
C PRO A 586 17.35 -10.51 12.68
N GLY A 587 17.42 -11.52 13.56
CA GLY A 587 18.23 -11.47 14.77
C GLY A 587 19.74 -11.50 14.51
N VAL A 588 20.21 -11.86 13.30
CA VAL A 588 21.65 -11.79 12.99
C VAL A 588 22.12 -10.36 12.72
N VAL A 589 21.23 -9.44 12.31
CA VAL A 589 21.56 -8.00 12.26
C VAL A 589 22.06 -7.55 13.65
N TYR A 590 21.27 -7.81 14.69
CA TYR A 590 21.59 -7.45 16.08
C TYR A 590 22.75 -8.24 16.70
N ARG A 591 23.06 -9.44 16.19
CA ARG A 591 24.24 -10.22 16.60
C ARG A 591 25.53 -9.84 15.85
N SER A 592 25.43 -9.08 14.76
CA SER A 592 26.58 -8.68 13.92
C SER A 592 27.02 -7.23 14.08
N GLY A 593 26.18 -6.33 14.63
CA GLY A 593 26.58 -4.95 14.92
C GLY A 593 25.57 -4.16 15.77
N GLU A 594 26.09 -3.21 16.55
CA GLU A 594 25.28 -2.34 17.43
C GLU A 594 24.66 -1.12 16.72
N ASN A 595 24.98 -0.91 15.44
CA ASN A 595 24.59 0.26 14.67
C ASN A 595 24.24 -0.17 13.23
N VAL A 596 23.04 0.19 12.77
CA VAL A 596 22.45 -0.29 11.52
C VAL A 596 21.86 0.89 10.76
N SER A 597 22.39 1.17 9.56
CA SER A 597 21.84 2.20 8.68
C SER A 597 20.65 1.68 7.87
N ILE A 598 19.43 1.95 8.35
CA ILE A 598 18.21 1.76 7.57
C ILE A 598 18.01 2.98 6.68
N VAL A 599 18.65 2.96 5.50
CA VAL A 599 18.30 3.86 4.40
C VAL A 599 17.04 3.29 3.75
N PRO A 600 15.83 3.84 4.00
CA PRO A 600 14.64 3.34 3.33
C PRO A 600 14.83 3.62 1.85
N TRP A 601 14.54 2.61 1.03
CA TRP A 601 14.48 2.83 -0.40
C TRP A 601 13.26 3.71 -0.70
N LEU A 602 12.04 3.19 -0.53
CA LEU A 602 10.82 3.76 -1.10
C LEU A 602 10.50 5.22 -0.73
N ALA A 603 10.43 5.55 0.56
CA ALA A 603 10.05 6.88 1.04
C ALA A 603 10.39 7.03 2.53
N GLY A 604 10.46 8.29 2.99
CA GLY A 604 10.81 8.64 4.36
C GLY A 604 12.31 8.88 4.55
N PRO A 605 12.70 9.46 5.70
CA PRO A 605 14.09 9.81 5.98
C PRO A 605 14.98 8.59 6.22
N SER A 606 16.26 8.69 5.86
CA SER A 606 17.28 7.71 6.25
C SER A 606 17.48 7.67 7.76
N ALA A 607 17.37 6.49 8.35
CA ALA A 607 17.50 6.27 9.79
C ALA A 607 18.77 5.47 10.12
N ILE A 608 19.38 5.82 11.26
CA ILE A 608 20.44 5.03 11.88
C ILE A 608 19.86 4.43 13.15
N TYR A 609 19.60 3.13 13.11
CA TYR A 609 19.20 2.35 14.28
C TYR A 609 20.43 2.06 15.12
N THR A 610 20.34 2.24 16.43
CA THR A 610 21.47 2.00 17.34
C THR A 610 21.01 1.33 18.63
N SER A 611 21.72 0.27 19.02
CA SER A 611 21.65 -0.38 20.34
C SER A 611 22.83 0.01 21.24
N ASN A 612 23.59 1.04 20.85
CA ASN A 612 24.76 1.53 21.57
C ASN A 612 24.39 2.71 22.50
N LEU A 613 24.75 2.58 23.78
CA LEU A 613 24.40 3.54 24.83
C LEU A 613 25.21 4.85 24.73
N ASP A 614 26.40 4.85 24.11
CA ASP A 614 27.23 6.04 23.96
C ASP A 614 26.75 6.94 22.81
N VAL A 615 26.21 6.33 21.74
CA VAL A 615 25.43 7.07 20.74
C VAL A 615 24.14 7.63 21.37
N THR A 616 23.45 6.82 22.19
CA THR A 616 22.25 7.25 22.93
C THR A 616 22.53 8.47 23.83
N ARG A 617 23.65 8.47 24.57
CA ARG A 617 24.11 9.60 25.39
C ARG A 617 24.27 10.88 24.57
N GLN A 618 24.89 10.80 23.39
CA GLN A 618 25.11 11.95 22.53
C GLN A 618 23.79 12.57 22.01
N VAL A 619 22.81 11.74 21.65
CA VAL A 619 21.55 12.22 21.03
C VAL A 619 20.38 12.46 22.00
N ALA A 620 20.47 11.96 23.24
CA ALA A 620 19.43 12.13 24.27
C ALA A 620 19.84 13.04 25.43
N SER A 621 21.11 13.04 25.87
CA SER A 621 21.51 13.72 27.11
C SER A 621 21.73 15.23 26.99
N GLY A 622 21.76 15.80 25.78
CA GLY A 622 21.91 17.25 25.57
C GLY A 622 20.75 18.12 26.11
N GLY A 623 19.63 17.50 26.51
CA GLY A 623 18.52 18.18 27.18
C GLY A 623 17.86 19.24 26.30
N HIS A 624 18.05 20.51 26.66
CA HIS A 624 17.54 21.68 25.93
C HIS A 624 18.61 22.40 25.08
N LYS A 625 19.90 22.07 25.27
CA LYS A 625 21.02 22.55 24.42
C LYS A 625 21.45 21.51 23.40
N SER A 626 20.63 20.47 23.22
CA SER A 626 20.89 19.37 22.30
C SER A 626 20.84 19.89 20.87
N ASP A 627 21.84 19.52 20.06
CA ASP A 627 21.77 19.64 18.60
C ASP A 627 20.81 18.61 17.98
N PHE A 628 20.14 17.80 18.81
CA PHE A 628 19.15 16.80 18.41
C PHE A 628 17.77 17.07 19.06
N ILE A 629 16.72 17.07 18.24
CA ILE A 629 15.30 17.19 18.64
C ILE A 629 14.50 15.97 18.17
N LYS A 630 13.23 15.84 18.55
CA LYS A 630 12.31 14.86 17.96
C LYS A 630 11.75 15.41 16.65
N PRO A 631 11.70 14.62 15.55
CA PRO A 631 11.02 15.03 14.33
C PRO A 631 9.55 15.35 14.60
N GLU A 632 9.04 16.42 14.00
CA GLU A 632 7.64 16.84 14.19
C GLU A 632 6.67 15.70 13.88
N ALA A 633 6.88 14.99 12.76
CA ALA A 633 6.05 13.87 12.32
C ALA A 633 6.00 12.70 13.33
N ALA A 634 7.05 12.51 14.15
CA ALA A 634 7.05 11.51 15.23
C ALA A 634 6.28 11.99 16.47
N SER A 635 6.23 13.30 16.71
CA SER A 635 5.49 13.91 17.83
C SER A 635 3.99 14.08 17.54
N GLN A 636 3.57 14.15 16.27
CA GLN A 636 2.16 14.40 15.88
C GLN A 636 1.14 13.46 16.55
N ILE A 637 1.47 12.18 16.77
CA ILE A 637 0.57 11.23 17.46
C ILE A 637 0.32 11.57 18.93
N LEU A 638 1.22 12.32 19.57
CA LEU A 638 1.09 12.77 20.96
C LEU A 638 0.46 14.16 21.09
N LEU A 639 0.29 14.90 19.99
CA LEU A 639 -0.17 16.30 19.97
C LEU A 639 -1.68 16.47 19.80
N GLY A 640 -2.46 15.37 19.76
CA GLY A 640 -3.89 15.36 19.42
C GLY A 640 -4.81 16.22 20.29
N TRP A 641 -4.35 16.66 21.47
CA TRP A 641 -5.06 17.58 22.37
C TRP A 641 -4.19 18.73 22.90
N GLY A 642 -3.06 19.03 22.26
CA GLY A 642 -2.16 20.13 22.63
C GLY A 642 -0.70 19.74 22.90
N MET A 643 0.16 20.76 23.04
CA MET A 643 1.59 20.59 23.33
C MET A 643 1.80 20.02 24.74
N ASN A 644 2.79 19.14 24.92
CA ASN A 644 2.96 18.40 26.16
C ASN A 644 4.41 18.00 26.44
N LEU A 645 4.69 17.61 27.69
CA LEU A 645 6.04 17.32 28.21
C LEU A 645 6.86 16.30 27.38
N VAL A 646 6.20 15.34 26.73
CA VAL A 646 6.88 14.32 25.90
C VAL A 646 7.08 14.82 24.47
N ALA A 647 6.07 15.47 23.88
CA ALA A 647 6.17 16.02 22.53
C ALA A 647 7.18 17.19 22.44
N ALA A 648 7.26 18.04 23.47
CA ALA A 648 8.07 19.26 23.49
C ALA A 648 9.59 19.03 23.34
N ASP A 649 10.29 20.03 22.82
CA ASP A 649 11.75 20.13 22.73
C ASP A 649 12.27 21.55 23.04
N GLY A 650 13.59 21.72 23.11
CA GLY A 650 14.25 23.02 23.33
C GLY A 650 13.81 23.74 24.60
N ASP A 651 13.58 25.05 24.48
CA ASP A 651 13.10 25.89 25.57
C ASP A 651 11.66 25.55 26.02
N VAL A 652 10.80 25.09 25.10
CA VAL A 652 9.42 24.65 25.42
C VAL A 652 9.49 23.42 26.34
N TRP A 653 10.33 22.45 26.02
CA TRP A 653 10.59 21.32 26.91
C TRP A 653 11.18 21.76 28.25
N ARG A 654 12.08 22.75 28.28
CA ARG A 654 12.61 23.28 29.54
C ARG A 654 11.51 23.90 30.40
N ARG A 655 10.55 24.65 29.81
CA ARG A 655 9.36 25.19 30.50
C ARG A 655 8.49 24.06 31.05
N HIS A 656 8.04 23.14 30.20
CA HIS A 656 7.22 22.00 30.65
C HIS A 656 7.91 21.18 31.74
N ARG A 657 9.21 20.88 31.63
CA ARG A 657 9.94 20.08 32.64
C ARG A 657 10.16 20.85 33.94
N ARG A 658 10.29 22.18 33.91
CA ARG A 658 10.36 23.05 35.10
C ARG A 658 9.05 23.03 35.88
N ILE A 659 7.91 23.17 35.19
CA ILE A 659 6.57 23.20 35.79
C ILE A 659 6.15 21.82 36.28
N MET A 660 6.32 20.78 35.45
CA MET A 660 5.88 19.42 35.79
C MET A 660 6.80 18.72 36.79
N GLY A 661 8.09 19.11 36.89
CA GLY A 661 9.10 18.44 37.70
C GLY A 661 8.79 18.37 39.21
N PRO A 662 8.52 19.50 39.89
CA PRO A 662 8.27 19.54 41.34
C PRO A 662 7.11 18.66 41.84
N ALA A 663 6.17 18.32 40.96
CA ALA A 663 5.06 17.41 41.30
C ALA A 663 5.52 15.98 41.64
N PHE A 664 6.69 15.56 41.16
CA PHE A 664 7.20 14.18 41.30
C PHE A 664 8.12 14.08 42.53
N ASN A 665 7.49 14.12 43.70
CA ASN A 665 8.14 14.16 45.01
C ASN A 665 7.68 13.00 45.92
N ASN A 666 8.27 12.90 47.11
CA ASN A 666 8.00 11.80 48.05
C ASN A 666 6.54 11.73 48.54
N ASP A 667 5.79 12.83 48.54
CA ASP A 667 4.39 12.80 48.95
C ASP A 667 3.51 12.24 47.83
N LEU A 668 3.78 12.56 46.56
CA LEU A 668 3.17 11.84 45.44
C LEU A 668 3.45 10.34 45.52
N TYR A 669 4.67 9.92 45.86
CA TYR A 669 5.01 8.50 45.93
C TYR A 669 4.29 7.76 47.09
N LYS A 670 4.17 8.39 48.26
CA LYS A 670 3.30 7.89 49.36
C LYS A 670 1.83 7.80 48.93
N LEU A 671 1.32 8.80 48.19
CA LEU A 671 -0.05 8.80 47.68
C LEU A 671 -0.26 7.63 46.69
N VAL A 672 0.66 7.43 45.74
CA VAL A 672 0.66 6.32 44.78
C VAL A 672 0.63 4.96 45.50
N TRP A 673 1.47 4.78 46.52
CA TRP A 673 1.46 3.56 47.34
C TRP A 673 0.10 3.32 48.01
N ASN A 674 -0.42 4.34 48.70
CA ASN A 674 -1.70 4.26 49.42
C ASN A 674 -2.89 3.99 48.48
N LYS A 675 -2.93 4.61 47.30
CA LYS A 675 -3.97 4.35 46.29
C LYS A 675 -3.83 2.96 45.66
N THR A 676 -2.62 2.52 45.32
CA THR A 676 -2.39 1.17 44.76
C THR A 676 -2.88 0.09 45.72
N ARG A 677 -2.53 0.20 47.01
CA ARG A 677 -3.03 -0.70 48.07
C ARG A 677 -4.56 -0.66 48.20
N LYS A 678 -5.19 0.52 48.15
CA LYS A 678 -6.65 0.67 48.19
C LYS A 678 -7.31 -0.06 47.00
N ILE A 679 -6.85 0.21 45.78
CA ILE A 679 -7.41 -0.34 44.54
C ILE A 679 -7.24 -1.87 44.49
N TYR A 680 -6.12 -2.42 44.98
CA TYR A 680 -5.93 -3.87 45.13
C TYR A 680 -7.02 -4.51 46.00
N TYR A 681 -7.34 -3.94 47.17
CA TYR A 681 -8.40 -4.48 48.03
C TYR A 681 -9.81 -4.27 47.46
N GLU A 682 -10.05 -3.17 46.74
CA GLU A 682 -11.33 -2.96 46.03
C GLU A 682 -11.55 -3.96 44.89
N MET A 683 -10.48 -4.33 44.17
CA MET A 683 -10.48 -5.43 43.21
C MET A 683 -10.84 -6.77 43.89
N LEU A 684 -10.10 -7.17 44.93
CA LEU A 684 -10.32 -8.45 45.60
C LEU A 684 -11.74 -8.58 46.19
N ALA A 685 -12.29 -7.48 46.70
CA ALA A 685 -13.65 -7.42 47.23
C ALA A 685 -14.72 -7.53 46.14
N THR A 686 -14.60 -6.72 45.07
CA THR A 686 -15.57 -6.68 43.96
C THR A 686 -15.62 -8.00 43.19
N ASP A 687 -14.46 -8.50 42.77
CA ASP A 687 -14.37 -9.74 41.98
C ASP A 687 -14.45 -11.01 42.86
N GLN A 688 -14.65 -10.83 44.18
CA GLN A 688 -14.85 -11.86 45.21
C GLN A 688 -13.71 -12.89 45.30
N TRP A 689 -12.46 -12.44 45.12
CA TRP A 689 -11.28 -13.31 45.16
C TRP A 689 -11.06 -13.92 46.55
N ALA A 690 -11.36 -13.18 47.62
CA ALA A 690 -11.25 -13.65 49.01
C ALA A 690 -12.09 -14.91 49.33
N ASN A 691 -13.07 -15.25 48.48
CA ASN A 691 -13.92 -16.44 48.60
C ASN A 691 -13.46 -17.60 47.69
N ARG A 692 -12.26 -17.52 47.07
CA ARG A 692 -11.80 -18.46 46.04
C ARG A 692 -10.36 -18.92 46.31
N HIS A 693 -10.15 -20.23 46.34
CA HIS A 693 -8.79 -20.81 46.39
C HIS A 693 -8.04 -20.65 45.05
N LYS A 694 -8.75 -20.47 43.94
CA LYS A 694 -8.18 -20.44 42.59
C LYS A 694 -8.94 -19.46 41.70
N VAL A 695 -8.23 -18.55 41.02
CA VAL A 695 -8.81 -17.56 40.11
C VAL A 695 -8.06 -17.59 38.77
N SER A 696 -8.68 -18.18 37.75
CA SER A 696 -8.15 -18.20 36.38
C SER A 696 -8.52 -16.92 35.63
N VAL A 697 -7.52 -16.22 35.12
CA VAL A 697 -7.64 -14.93 34.42
C VAL A 697 -7.09 -15.11 33.00
N PRO A 698 -7.95 -15.21 31.97
CA PRO A 698 -7.51 -15.49 30.59
C PRO A 698 -6.67 -14.39 29.90
N SER A 699 -6.55 -13.22 30.51
CA SER A 699 -5.77 -12.08 30.05
C SER A 699 -5.53 -11.16 31.25
N VAL A 700 -4.32 -11.21 31.82
CA VAL A 700 -3.96 -10.45 33.02
C VAL A 700 -3.96 -8.94 32.76
N GLN A 701 -3.77 -8.53 31.50
CA GLN A 701 -3.87 -7.15 31.03
C GLN A 701 -5.19 -6.47 31.46
N LYS A 702 -6.29 -7.22 31.53
CA LYS A 702 -7.60 -6.70 32.00
C LYS A 702 -7.56 -6.17 33.44
N ILE A 703 -6.64 -6.68 34.26
CA ILE A 703 -6.38 -6.21 35.61
C ILE A 703 -5.34 -5.09 35.59
N THR A 704 -4.18 -5.32 34.96
CA THR A 704 -3.04 -4.39 35.05
C THR A 704 -3.31 -3.04 34.37
N PHE A 705 -4.03 -3.01 33.24
CA PHE A 705 -4.47 -1.75 32.61
C PHE A 705 -5.46 -1.00 33.50
N LYS A 706 -6.46 -1.70 34.05
CA LYS A 706 -7.47 -1.10 34.92
C LYS A 706 -6.86 -0.53 36.21
N LEU A 707 -5.91 -1.25 36.82
CA LEU A 707 -5.12 -0.81 37.97
C LEU A 707 -4.34 0.47 37.64
N ALA A 708 -3.43 0.41 36.65
CA ALA A 708 -2.53 1.52 36.34
C ALA A 708 -3.30 2.77 35.91
N LEU A 709 -4.40 2.62 35.16
CA LEU A 709 -5.26 3.74 34.82
C LEU A 709 -5.92 4.36 36.06
N PHE A 710 -6.41 3.55 37.00
CA PHE A 710 -7.01 4.06 38.25
C PHE A 710 -5.96 4.76 39.13
N VAL A 711 -4.75 4.20 39.25
CA VAL A 711 -3.65 4.80 40.02
C VAL A 711 -3.23 6.14 39.41
N ILE A 712 -2.93 6.21 38.10
CA ILE A 712 -2.50 7.48 37.49
C ILE A 712 -3.61 8.52 37.42
N ALA A 713 -4.87 8.12 37.24
CA ALA A 713 -6.00 9.05 37.24
C ALA A 713 -6.29 9.60 38.65
N THR A 714 -6.20 8.77 39.69
CA THR A 714 -6.38 9.22 41.08
C THR A 714 -5.20 10.06 41.57
N CYS A 715 -3.97 9.58 41.43
CA CYS A 715 -2.77 10.27 41.92
C CYS A 715 -2.35 11.43 41.02
N GLY A 716 -2.66 11.36 39.72
CA GLY A 716 -2.42 12.44 38.76
C GLY A 716 -3.40 13.59 38.92
N PHE A 717 -4.71 13.30 38.99
CA PHE A 717 -5.75 14.32 38.80
C PHE A 717 -6.76 14.41 39.95
N GLY A 718 -6.71 13.48 40.92
CA GLY A 718 -7.67 13.42 42.02
C GLY A 718 -9.06 12.92 41.60
N MET A 719 -9.14 12.23 40.45
CA MET A 719 -10.35 11.53 40.03
C MET A 719 -10.58 10.32 40.95
N SER A 720 -11.83 10.00 41.30
CA SER A 720 -12.17 8.84 42.15
C SER A 720 -13.14 7.90 41.46
N PHE A 721 -12.91 6.59 41.59
CA PHE A 721 -13.65 5.56 40.85
C PHE A 721 -13.93 4.32 41.69
N ASP A 722 -15.02 3.64 41.39
CA ASP A 722 -15.35 2.31 41.91
C ASP A 722 -14.80 1.22 40.98
N TRP A 723 -14.34 0.08 41.52
CA TRP A 723 -13.93 -1.05 40.69
C TRP A 723 -15.12 -1.72 39.97
N GLU A 724 -16.36 -1.52 40.41
CA GLU A 724 -17.57 -2.05 39.74
C GLU A 724 -17.91 -1.32 38.43
N GLU A 725 -17.81 0.02 38.37
CA GLU A 725 -18.19 0.79 37.17
C GLU A 725 -16.99 1.11 36.25
N PRO A 726 -17.07 0.84 34.92
CA PRO A 726 -16.09 1.33 33.98
C PRO A 726 -16.21 2.85 33.80
N LEU A 727 -15.06 3.53 33.81
CA LEU A 727 -14.90 4.98 33.63
C LEU A 727 -15.72 5.47 32.44
N ARG A 728 -16.51 6.53 32.58
CA ARG A 728 -17.31 7.10 31.48
C ARG A 728 -17.34 8.62 31.56
N SER A 729 -17.46 9.28 30.42
CA SER A 729 -17.97 10.65 30.38
C SER A 729 -19.47 10.66 30.74
N GLU A 730 -20.01 11.83 31.08
CA GLU A 730 -21.39 11.99 31.58
C GLU A 730 -22.46 11.35 30.69
N ASN A 731 -22.23 11.32 29.36
CA ASN A 731 -23.14 10.75 28.37
C ASN A 731 -23.15 9.20 28.33
N ARG A 732 -22.29 8.53 29.11
CA ARG A 732 -22.21 7.06 29.33
C ARG A 732 -21.92 6.14 28.13
N ASP A 733 -21.81 6.68 26.92
CA ASP A 733 -21.63 5.94 25.65
C ASP A 733 -20.53 4.87 25.62
N MET A 734 -19.29 5.20 26.05
CA MET A 734 -18.13 4.30 25.99
C MET A 734 -17.27 4.37 27.28
N PRO A 735 -16.69 3.25 27.72
CA PRO A 735 -15.64 3.26 28.74
C PRO A 735 -14.38 4.05 28.34
N ILE A 736 -13.78 4.82 29.25
CA ILE A 736 -12.49 5.51 29.01
C ILE A 736 -11.36 4.50 28.81
N GLN A 737 -11.37 3.34 29.47
CA GLN A 737 -10.45 2.22 29.16
C GLN A 737 -10.55 1.80 27.68
N GLN A 738 -11.77 1.75 27.15
CA GLN A 738 -12.03 1.36 25.77
C GLN A 738 -11.68 2.50 24.80
N ALA A 739 -11.91 3.76 25.19
CA ALA A 739 -11.47 4.92 24.42
C ALA A 739 -9.94 4.96 24.29
N PHE A 740 -9.19 4.82 25.39
CA PHE A 740 -7.72 4.71 25.34
C PHE A 740 -7.27 3.56 24.45
N ARG A 741 -7.81 2.35 24.66
CA ARG A 741 -7.46 1.20 23.82
C ARG A 741 -7.72 1.46 22.33
N ILE A 742 -8.87 2.05 21.98
CA ILE A 742 -9.18 2.39 20.58
C ILE A 742 -8.23 3.47 20.06
N ILE A 743 -7.88 4.47 20.85
CA ILE A 743 -6.90 5.51 20.45
C ILE A 743 -5.52 4.89 20.21
N SER A 744 -5.10 3.90 21.00
CA SER A 744 -3.88 3.12 20.75
C SER A 744 -4.00 2.27 19.49
N ASP A 745 -5.04 1.42 19.40
CA ASP A 745 -5.33 0.52 18.26
C ASP A 745 -5.57 1.27 16.92
N THR A 746 -5.88 2.57 16.96
CA THR A 746 -6.20 3.41 15.77
C THR A 746 -5.33 4.65 15.60
N GLY A 747 -4.35 4.93 16.47
CA GLY A 747 -3.62 6.20 16.51
C GLY A 747 -2.97 6.58 15.17
N ASN A 748 -2.33 5.63 14.49
CA ASN A 748 -1.77 5.86 13.15
C ASN A 748 -2.84 6.23 12.11
N PHE A 749 -4.03 5.61 12.15
CA PHE A 749 -5.15 6.01 11.30
C PHE A 749 -5.67 7.41 11.70
N ALA A 750 -5.81 7.68 13.00
CA ALA A 750 -6.29 8.95 13.51
C ALA A 750 -5.35 10.13 13.17
N VAL A 751 -4.04 9.91 13.06
CA VAL A 751 -3.10 10.93 12.57
C VAL A 751 -3.14 11.01 11.04
N PHE A 752 -2.82 9.91 10.33
CA PHE A 752 -2.48 9.97 8.91
C PHE A 752 -3.65 9.87 7.92
N ALA A 753 -4.87 9.50 8.37
CA ALA A 753 -6.02 9.41 7.46
C ALA A 753 -6.48 10.80 6.95
N PRO A 754 -6.61 11.02 5.63
CA PRO A 754 -7.14 12.26 5.07
C PRO A 754 -8.52 12.63 5.65
N LYS A 755 -8.79 13.93 5.80
CA LYS A 755 -10.03 14.44 6.43
C LYS A 755 -11.34 13.95 5.78
N TRP A 756 -11.31 13.50 4.52
CA TRP A 756 -12.46 12.87 3.86
C TRP A 756 -12.66 11.40 4.26
N VAL A 757 -11.59 10.65 4.49
CA VAL A 757 -11.65 9.24 4.96
C VAL A 757 -12.29 9.16 6.34
N LYS A 758 -11.96 10.11 7.22
CA LYS A 758 -12.55 10.23 8.57
C LYS A 758 -14.08 10.46 8.58
N ARG A 759 -14.71 10.73 7.43
CA ARG A 759 -16.16 10.92 7.27
C ARG A 759 -16.89 9.68 6.71
N LEU A 760 -16.17 8.61 6.37
CA LEU A 760 -16.76 7.40 5.79
C LEU A 760 -17.48 6.56 6.88
N PRO A 761 -18.65 5.95 6.59
CA PRO A 761 -19.52 5.32 7.59
C PRO A 761 -19.06 3.92 8.05
N PHE A 762 -17.75 3.65 8.08
CA PHE A 762 -17.19 2.38 8.52
C PHE A 762 -17.04 2.33 10.05
N LYS A 763 -17.37 1.18 10.66
CA LYS A 763 -17.32 0.99 12.14
C LYS A 763 -15.98 1.41 12.75
N TYR A 764 -14.86 0.95 12.20
CA TYR A 764 -13.50 1.29 12.66
C TYR A 764 -13.27 2.82 12.75
N ILE A 765 -13.69 3.54 11.71
CA ILE A 765 -13.50 4.99 11.57
C ILE A 765 -14.40 5.76 12.56
N ARG A 766 -15.68 5.38 12.62
CA ARG A 766 -16.62 5.97 13.58
C ARG A 766 -16.17 5.75 15.01
N ASP A 767 -15.84 4.50 15.37
CA ASP A 767 -15.43 4.14 16.72
C ASP A 767 -14.13 4.87 17.12
N SER A 768 -13.18 5.02 16.19
CA SER A 768 -11.97 5.86 16.34
C SER A 768 -12.31 7.32 16.61
N ASN A 769 -13.18 7.95 15.81
CA ASN A 769 -13.58 9.35 16.00
C ASN A 769 -14.26 9.55 17.36
N THR A 770 -15.24 8.68 17.68
CA THR A 770 -15.99 8.71 18.93
C THR A 770 -15.08 8.57 20.16
N ALA A 771 -14.08 7.69 20.12
CA ALA A 771 -13.09 7.57 21.20
C ALA A 771 -12.28 8.88 21.40
N HIS A 772 -11.83 9.52 20.32
CA HIS A 772 -11.08 10.78 20.39
C HIS A 772 -11.94 11.95 20.92
N GLU A 773 -13.19 12.05 20.45
CA GLU A 773 -14.16 13.05 20.91
C GLU A 773 -14.49 12.88 22.40
N GLN A 774 -14.71 11.64 22.85
CA GLN A 774 -15.07 11.33 24.23
C GLN A 774 -13.92 11.51 25.22
N LEU A 775 -12.70 11.08 24.87
CA LEU A 775 -11.53 11.36 25.71
C LEU A 775 -11.23 12.87 25.75
N GLY A 776 -11.34 13.56 24.61
CA GLY A 776 -11.18 15.01 24.52
C GLY A 776 -12.20 15.80 25.35
N LYS A 777 -13.48 15.38 25.37
CA LYS A 777 -14.48 15.94 26.29
C LYS A 777 -14.12 15.63 27.74
N PHE A 778 -13.88 14.37 28.10
CA PHE A 778 -13.57 13.94 29.46
C PHE A 778 -12.40 14.72 30.10
N MET A 779 -11.30 14.92 29.36
CA MET A 779 -10.15 15.68 29.86
C MET A 779 -10.47 17.17 30.03
N LYS A 780 -11.28 17.77 29.14
CA LYS A 780 -11.72 19.17 29.26
C LYS A 780 -12.65 19.37 30.46
N ASP A 781 -13.65 18.51 30.61
CA ASP A 781 -14.60 18.55 31.72
C ASP A 781 -13.86 18.44 33.07
N GLU A 782 -12.89 17.51 33.17
CA GLU A 782 -12.09 17.35 34.39
C GLU A 782 -11.21 18.56 34.69
N VAL A 783 -10.50 19.13 33.69
CA VAL A 783 -9.67 20.33 33.89
C VAL A 783 -10.52 21.51 34.39
N ILE A 784 -11.71 21.69 33.82
CA ILE A 784 -12.68 22.70 34.27
C ILE A 784 -13.14 22.41 35.71
N ARG A 785 -13.56 21.16 35.99
CA ARG A 785 -14.00 20.72 37.32
C ARG A 785 -12.92 20.96 38.37
N ARG A 786 -11.69 20.52 38.11
CA ARG A 786 -10.57 20.60 39.06
C ARG A 786 -10.12 22.04 39.31
N ARG A 787 -10.07 22.89 38.28
CA ARG A 787 -9.85 24.35 38.43
C ARG A 787 -10.95 25.00 39.27
N ALA A 788 -12.22 24.63 39.08
CA ALA A 788 -13.31 25.15 39.90
C ALA A 788 -13.21 24.74 41.38
N GLN A 789 -12.75 23.52 41.68
CA GLN A 789 -12.51 23.06 43.07
C GLN A 789 -11.33 23.79 43.76
N ILE A 790 -10.30 24.19 43.00
CA ILE A 790 -9.20 25.02 43.50
C ILE A 790 -9.71 26.45 43.75
N ALA A 791 -10.37 27.06 42.76
CA ALA A 791 -10.87 28.43 42.84
C ALA A 791 -11.99 28.63 43.88
N SER A 792 -12.69 27.57 44.29
CA SER A 792 -13.69 27.60 45.37
C SER A 792 -13.09 27.40 46.77
N GLY A 793 -11.80 27.07 46.88
CA GLY A 793 -11.17 26.68 48.14
C GLY A 793 -11.56 25.29 48.66
N GLU A 794 -12.20 24.44 47.84
CA GLU A 794 -12.43 23.02 48.19
C GLU A 794 -11.12 22.23 48.20
N ILE A 795 -10.17 22.64 47.34
CA ILE A 795 -8.81 22.09 47.28
C ILE A 795 -7.83 23.17 47.76
N ASP A 796 -7.33 22.97 48.97
CA ASP A 796 -6.18 23.68 49.49
C ASP A 796 -4.88 23.15 48.83
N LEU A 797 -4.12 24.07 48.21
CA LEU A 797 -2.82 23.81 47.57
C LEU A 797 -1.63 24.03 48.51
N ASP A 798 -1.83 24.71 49.65
CA ASP A 798 -0.82 24.93 50.69
C ASP A 798 -0.90 23.86 51.79
N GLY A 799 -2.10 23.42 52.14
CA GLY A 799 -2.36 22.43 53.18
C GLY A 799 -1.62 21.10 53.00
N ASP A 800 -1.24 20.50 54.13
CA ASP A 800 -0.46 19.25 54.21
C ASP A 800 -1.29 17.96 53.99
N ASN A 801 -2.46 18.08 53.35
CA ASN A 801 -3.28 16.93 53.04
C ASN A 801 -2.68 16.12 51.87
N LEU A 802 -2.16 14.93 52.17
CA LEU A 802 -1.59 14.00 51.18
C LEU A 802 -2.54 13.73 50.00
N GLU A 803 -3.86 13.75 50.23
CA GLU A 803 -4.88 13.55 49.20
C GLU A 803 -5.02 14.73 48.21
N THR A 804 -4.58 15.94 48.55
CA THR A 804 -4.53 17.08 47.60
C THR A 804 -3.19 17.20 46.87
N ARG A 805 -2.15 16.45 47.27
CA ARG A 805 -0.81 16.44 46.64
C ARG A 805 -0.79 15.61 45.33
N THR A 806 -1.80 15.78 44.48
CA THR A 806 -1.91 15.15 43.14
C THR A 806 -1.11 15.94 42.09
N ILE A 807 -0.65 15.28 41.03
CA ILE A 807 0.22 15.89 39.99
C ILE A 807 -0.37 17.20 39.44
N PHE A 808 -1.65 17.20 39.06
CA PHE A 808 -2.34 18.39 38.53
C PHE A 808 -2.32 19.58 39.50
N ASN A 809 -2.59 19.32 40.77
CA ASN A 809 -2.66 20.37 41.80
C ASN A 809 -1.27 21.00 42.02
N LEU A 810 -0.24 20.15 42.10
CA LEU A 810 1.16 20.59 42.23
C LEU A 810 1.66 21.34 40.99
N VAL A 811 1.15 20.99 39.80
CA VAL A 811 1.41 21.69 38.53
C VAL A 811 0.71 23.04 38.44
N MET A 812 -0.52 23.18 38.93
CA MET A 812 -1.20 24.49 39.02
C MET A 812 -0.44 25.41 39.99
N LYS A 813 -0.13 24.93 41.20
CA LYS A 813 0.64 25.68 42.20
C LYS A 813 1.99 26.20 41.65
N ALA A 814 2.76 25.31 41.01
CA ALA A 814 4.06 25.68 40.44
C ALA A 814 3.97 26.70 39.29
N GLY A 815 2.79 26.92 38.71
CA GLY A 815 2.54 28.00 37.74
C GLY A 815 2.19 29.35 38.37
N GLU A 816 1.68 29.35 39.61
CA GLU A 816 1.32 30.55 40.38
C GLU A 816 2.54 31.16 41.07
N ASP A 817 3.44 30.33 41.61
CA ASP A 817 4.65 30.74 42.36
C ASP A 817 5.69 31.56 41.53
N GLU A 818 5.67 31.48 40.19
CA GLU A 818 6.69 32.11 39.32
C GLU A 818 6.20 33.35 38.55
N GLU A 819 5.33 34.17 39.15
CA GLU A 819 4.76 35.42 38.56
C GLU A 819 4.11 35.20 37.18
N GLY A 820 3.59 34.01 36.89
CA GLY A 820 3.05 33.63 35.58
C GLY A 820 4.09 33.55 34.45
N LYS A 821 5.39 33.74 34.74
CA LYS A 821 6.50 33.76 33.77
C LYS A 821 6.73 32.40 33.09
N TYR A 822 6.29 31.32 33.74
CA TYR A 822 6.32 29.96 33.25
C TYR A 822 4.98 29.26 33.54
N SER A 823 3.88 29.82 33.05
CA SER A 823 2.58 29.12 33.01
C SER A 823 2.50 28.10 31.87
N LEU A 824 1.44 27.29 31.85
CA LEU A 824 0.96 26.51 30.70
C LEU A 824 -0.37 27.11 30.23
N ASP A 825 -0.62 27.13 28.91
CA ASP A 825 -1.95 27.48 28.38
C ASP A 825 -2.96 26.32 28.51
N ASP A 826 -4.22 26.56 28.14
CA ASP A 826 -5.30 25.58 28.30
C ASP A 826 -5.13 24.33 27.43
N GLU A 827 -4.59 24.45 26.20
CA GLU A 827 -4.31 23.30 25.36
C GLU A 827 -3.05 22.57 25.85
N GLU A 828 -2.05 23.30 26.37
CA GLU A 828 -0.91 22.69 27.05
C GLU A 828 -1.31 21.92 28.31
N VAL A 829 -2.23 22.44 29.13
CA VAL A 829 -2.76 21.72 30.30
C VAL A 829 -3.47 20.44 29.86
N ILE A 830 -4.35 20.49 28.86
CA ILE A 830 -5.08 19.30 28.36
C ILE A 830 -4.11 18.29 27.70
N GLY A 831 -3.13 18.76 26.93
CA GLY A 831 -2.08 17.92 26.34
C GLY A 831 -1.22 17.23 27.40
N ASN A 832 -0.89 17.92 28.50
CA ASN A 832 -0.21 17.31 29.64
C ASN A 832 -1.11 16.36 30.45
N VAL A 833 -2.43 16.60 30.53
CA VAL A 833 -3.41 15.64 31.10
C VAL A 833 -3.41 14.35 30.27
N PHE A 834 -3.52 14.46 28.95
CA PHE A 834 -3.49 13.32 28.04
C PHE A 834 -2.23 12.49 28.21
N ILE A 835 -1.04 13.10 28.08
CA ILE A 835 0.20 12.34 28.07
C ILE A 835 0.50 11.68 29.43
N MET A 836 0.07 12.30 30.52
CA MET A 836 0.23 11.73 31.86
C MET A 836 -0.69 10.52 32.07
N LEU A 837 -1.97 10.63 31.72
CA LEU A 837 -2.90 9.49 31.75
C LEU A 837 -2.40 8.36 30.85
N PHE A 838 -1.99 8.65 29.62
CA PHE A 838 -1.52 7.67 28.64
C PHE A 838 -0.24 6.96 29.09
N ALA A 839 0.84 7.73 29.35
CA ALA A 839 2.17 7.18 29.59
C ALA A 839 2.30 6.50 30.96
N GLY A 840 1.57 6.96 31.99
CA GLY A 840 1.55 6.29 33.30
C GLY A 840 0.76 4.99 33.30
N HIS A 841 -0.29 4.91 32.48
CA HIS A 841 -1.18 3.75 32.35
C HIS A 841 -0.54 2.61 31.55
N GLU A 842 -0.35 2.79 30.23
CA GLU A 842 -0.06 1.64 29.34
C GLU A 842 1.31 1.01 29.65
N THR A 843 2.30 1.84 29.97
CA THR A 843 3.68 1.36 30.19
C THR A 843 3.77 0.49 31.45
N THR A 844 3.26 0.97 32.58
CA THR A 844 3.19 0.23 33.85
C THR A 844 2.34 -1.04 33.70
N ALA A 845 1.20 -0.94 33.02
CA ALA A 845 0.29 -2.06 32.81
C ALA A 845 0.88 -3.19 31.95
N HIS A 846 1.63 -2.84 30.89
CA HIS A 846 2.36 -3.83 30.07
C HIS A 846 3.50 -4.50 30.84
N THR A 847 4.32 -3.74 31.57
CA THR A 847 5.38 -4.33 32.40
C THR A 847 4.80 -5.26 33.46
N LEU A 848 3.73 -4.87 34.16
CA LEU A 848 3.08 -5.73 35.16
C LEU A 848 2.54 -7.03 34.54
N ALA A 849 1.98 -6.97 33.33
CA ALA A 849 1.52 -8.18 32.63
C ALA A 849 2.69 -9.10 32.25
N ALA A 850 3.82 -8.54 31.79
CA ALA A 850 5.04 -9.30 31.50
C ALA A 850 5.65 -9.93 32.77
N ALA A 851 5.75 -9.16 33.87
CA ALA A 851 6.27 -9.64 35.15
C ALA A 851 5.47 -10.83 35.70
N LEU A 852 4.13 -10.73 35.73
CA LEU A 852 3.26 -11.83 36.17
C LEU A 852 3.34 -13.05 35.24
N GLY A 853 3.52 -12.82 33.93
CA GLY A 853 3.73 -13.88 32.96
C GLY A 853 5.07 -14.62 33.15
N PHE A 854 6.15 -13.91 33.44
CA PHE A 854 7.44 -14.51 33.78
C PHE A 854 7.38 -15.28 35.10
N LEU A 855 6.83 -14.68 36.17
CA LEU A 855 6.68 -15.34 37.47
C LEU A 855 5.86 -16.64 37.37
N ALA A 856 4.84 -16.69 36.49
CA ALA A 856 4.06 -17.91 36.26
C ALA A 856 4.92 -19.10 35.76
N VAL A 857 6.00 -18.86 35.02
CA VAL A 857 6.89 -19.93 34.53
C VAL A 857 8.11 -20.16 35.42
N TYR A 858 8.69 -19.11 36.01
CA TYR A 858 9.81 -19.19 36.96
C TYR A 858 9.31 -19.30 38.41
N ASP A 859 9.09 -20.54 38.87
CA ASP A 859 8.67 -20.80 40.26
C ASP A 859 9.77 -20.38 41.25
N ASP A 860 11.03 -20.69 40.93
CA ASP A 860 12.23 -20.38 41.71
C ASP A 860 12.37 -18.88 42.02
N ILE A 861 12.16 -18.02 41.01
CA ILE A 861 12.19 -16.56 41.17
C ILE A 861 10.96 -16.05 41.95
N GLN A 862 9.81 -16.70 41.78
CA GLN A 862 8.59 -16.33 42.51
C GLN A 862 8.72 -16.65 44.00
N ASP A 863 9.30 -17.81 44.32
CA ASP A 863 9.58 -18.26 45.68
C ASP A 863 10.67 -17.37 46.33
N GLU A 864 11.73 -17.00 45.61
CA GLU A 864 12.78 -16.09 46.10
C GLU A 864 12.24 -14.68 46.47
N VAL A 865 11.24 -14.20 45.73
CA VAL A 865 10.53 -12.94 45.98
C VAL A 865 9.54 -13.09 47.14
N TYR A 866 8.83 -14.22 47.21
CA TYR A 866 7.93 -14.54 48.33
C TYR A 866 8.68 -14.59 49.67
N ASP A 867 9.86 -15.21 49.71
CA ASP A 867 10.73 -15.26 50.90
C ASP A 867 11.18 -13.86 51.34
N GLN A 868 11.51 -12.96 50.40
CA GLN A 868 11.77 -11.55 50.75
C GLN A 868 10.52 -10.91 51.38
N ILE A 869 9.36 -11.05 50.75
CA ILE A 869 8.10 -10.48 51.23
C ILE A 869 7.80 -10.98 52.66
N LYS A 870 7.94 -12.29 52.93
CA LYS A 870 7.66 -12.89 54.24
C LYS A 870 8.72 -12.58 55.31
N SER A 871 9.98 -12.39 54.93
CA SER A 871 11.03 -11.96 55.88
C SER A 871 10.87 -10.52 56.35
N LEU A 872 10.18 -9.67 55.57
CA LEU A 872 9.93 -8.26 55.88
C LEU A 872 8.54 -8.00 56.48
N LEU A 873 7.53 -8.78 56.07
CA LEU A 873 6.12 -8.53 56.36
C LEU A 873 5.49 -9.79 56.97
N SER A 874 4.97 -9.66 58.19
CA SER A 874 4.14 -10.72 58.76
C SER A 874 2.80 -10.82 58.04
N ASP A 875 2.12 -11.95 58.21
CA ASP A 875 0.74 -12.18 57.74
C ASP A 875 -0.31 -11.20 58.30
N GLN A 876 0.07 -10.30 59.21
CA GLN A 876 -0.74 -9.24 59.81
C GLN A 876 -0.19 -7.82 59.55
N THR A 877 0.93 -7.69 58.82
CA THR A 877 1.58 -6.41 58.52
C THR A 877 1.18 -5.93 57.12
N GLU A 878 0.47 -4.80 57.05
CA GLU A 878 0.24 -4.11 55.78
C GLU A 878 1.50 -3.31 55.37
N PRO A 879 2.00 -3.48 54.14
CA PRO A 879 3.24 -2.84 53.73
C PRO A 879 3.05 -1.33 53.50
N THR A 880 4.05 -0.53 53.88
CA THR A 880 4.03 0.94 53.74
C THR A 880 5.10 1.43 52.76
N PHE A 881 5.05 2.70 52.36
CA PHE A 881 6.01 3.25 51.39
C PHE A 881 7.45 3.21 51.91
N GLU A 882 7.63 3.19 53.23
CA GLU A 882 8.91 3.04 53.93
C GLU A 882 9.51 1.63 53.76
N ASP A 883 8.72 0.63 53.38
CA ASP A 883 9.19 -0.71 53.00
C ASP A 883 9.70 -0.78 51.56
N TYR A 884 9.38 0.20 50.71
CA TYR A 884 9.78 0.24 49.29
C TYR A 884 11.27 -0.07 49.10
N ALA A 885 12.14 0.52 49.94
CA ALA A 885 13.59 0.40 49.82
C ALA A 885 14.14 -0.97 50.25
N LYS A 886 13.31 -1.81 50.87
CA LYS A 886 13.65 -3.17 51.33
C LYS A 886 13.21 -4.25 50.34
N LEU A 887 12.23 -3.94 49.49
CA LEU A 887 11.58 -4.85 48.54
C LEU A 887 12.34 -4.89 47.19
N ASP A 888 13.67 -5.02 47.25
CA ASP A 888 14.54 -4.88 46.08
C ASP A 888 14.40 -6.03 45.06
N LYS A 889 14.04 -7.24 45.48
CA LYS A 889 13.73 -8.36 44.56
C LYS A 889 12.40 -8.15 43.83
N VAL A 890 11.40 -7.57 44.51
CA VAL A 890 10.13 -7.18 43.87
C VAL A 890 10.39 -6.11 42.81
N LEU A 891 11.23 -5.11 43.13
CA LEU A 891 11.67 -4.09 42.18
C LEU A 891 12.48 -4.70 41.02
N ALA A 892 13.38 -5.63 41.32
CA ALA A 892 14.21 -6.33 40.35
C ALA A 892 13.39 -7.13 39.32
N VAL A 893 12.30 -7.78 39.74
CA VAL A 893 11.35 -8.45 38.85
C VAL A 893 10.69 -7.44 37.90
N PHE A 894 10.26 -6.29 38.40
CA PHE A 894 9.67 -5.23 37.57
C PHE A 894 10.69 -4.61 36.60
N TYR A 895 11.94 -4.42 37.05
CA TYR A 895 13.04 -3.96 36.20
C TYR A 895 13.43 -4.98 35.13
N GLU A 896 13.51 -6.26 35.44
CA GLU A 896 13.83 -7.28 34.44
C GLU A 896 12.69 -7.49 33.45
N ALA A 897 11.44 -7.41 33.89
CA ALA A 897 10.28 -7.38 32.99
C ALA A 897 10.31 -6.14 32.07
N THR A 898 10.67 -4.96 32.61
CA THR A 898 10.86 -3.73 31.82
C THR A 898 12.06 -3.83 30.88
N ARG A 899 13.13 -4.52 31.27
CA ARG A 899 14.29 -4.77 30.41
C ARG A 899 13.88 -5.66 29.23
N MET A 900 13.16 -6.74 29.50
CA MET A 900 12.77 -7.70 28.47
C MET A 900 11.64 -7.20 27.56
N PHE A 901 10.76 -6.31 28.04
CA PHE A 901 9.70 -5.65 27.27
C PHE A 901 9.65 -4.14 27.58
N PRO A 902 10.59 -3.32 27.08
CA PRO A 902 10.64 -1.88 27.37
C PRO A 902 9.53 -1.13 26.62
N PRO A 903 8.50 -0.57 27.30
CA PRO A 903 7.32 -0.07 26.59
C PRO A 903 7.61 1.11 25.65
N GLY A 904 8.54 1.98 26.05
CA GLY A 904 9.17 2.99 25.19
C GLY A 904 10.29 2.38 24.35
N HIS A 905 9.91 1.59 23.35
CA HIS A 905 10.82 0.73 22.59
C HIS A 905 11.78 1.47 21.64
N VAL A 906 11.48 2.72 21.24
CA VAL A 906 12.37 3.55 20.39
C VAL A 906 12.46 5.00 20.86
N LEU A 907 13.63 5.63 20.67
CA LEU A 907 13.83 7.08 20.79
C LEU A 907 14.29 7.66 19.45
N ILE A 908 13.39 8.38 18.76
CA ILE A 908 13.67 8.99 17.45
C ILE A 908 14.24 10.41 17.65
N ARG A 909 15.28 10.76 16.89
CA ARG A 909 15.93 12.08 16.88
C ARG A 909 16.28 12.51 15.45
N GLU A 910 16.36 13.83 15.24
CA GLU A 910 16.95 14.47 14.05
C GLU A 910 17.89 15.62 14.47
N ALA A 911 18.89 15.93 13.64
CA ALA A 911 19.88 16.98 13.92
C ALA A 911 19.40 18.37 13.49
N THR A 912 19.53 19.37 14.37
CA THR A 912 19.17 20.77 14.10
C THR A 912 20.25 21.57 13.38
N LYS A 913 21.45 21.00 13.23
CA LYS A 913 22.57 21.51 12.43
C LYS A 913 23.46 20.35 11.97
N ASP A 914 24.31 20.58 10.98
CA ASP A 914 25.33 19.61 10.58
C ASP A 914 26.27 19.34 11.76
N THR A 915 26.43 18.07 12.12
CA THR A 915 27.14 17.65 13.33
C THR A 915 27.83 16.30 13.12
N VAL A 916 28.54 15.81 14.12
CA VAL A 916 29.27 14.52 14.08
C VAL A 916 29.02 13.79 15.39
N ILE A 917 28.68 12.51 15.33
CA ILE A 917 28.62 11.62 16.50
C ILE A 917 29.79 10.62 16.47
N GLN A 918 30.26 10.24 17.65
CA GLN A 918 31.26 9.19 17.85
C GLN A 918 30.55 7.85 18.07
N VAL A 919 30.76 6.91 17.15
CA VAL A 919 30.21 5.55 17.23
C VAL A 919 31.31 4.61 17.73
N PRO A 920 31.14 3.91 18.86
CA PRO A 920 32.10 2.89 19.28
C PRO A 920 32.26 1.78 18.25
N ARG A 921 33.47 1.24 18.11
CA ARG A 921 33.74 0.08 17.28
C ARG A 921 33.04 -1.19 17.82
N PRO A 922 32.90 -2.26 16.99
CA PRO A 922 32.28 -3.53 17.41
C PRO A 922 32.85 -4.10 18.71
N VAL A 923 32.09 -4.97 19.37
CA VAL A 923 32.48 -5.58 20.65
C VAL A 923 33.76 -6.40 20.46
N GLY A 924 34.87 -5.93 21.03
CA GLY A 924 36.21 -6.51 20.87
C GLY A 924 37.25 -5.58 20.22
N GLU A 925 36.83 -4.48 19.60
CA GLU A 925 37.72 -3.45 19.03
C GLU A 925 37.80 -2.19 19.92
N GLU A 926 38.99 -1.59 20.03
CA GLU A 926 39.17 -0.31 20.72
C GLU A 926 39.00 0.90 19.80
N GLY A 927 38.31 1.93 20.31
CA GLY A 927 38.20 3.25 19.67
C GLY A 927 36.80 3.57 19.11
N THR A 928 36.69 4.75 18.50
CA THR A 928 35.45 5.27 17.91
C THR A 928 35.62 5.61 16.43
N ILE A 929 34.51 5.68 15.72
CA ILE A 929 34.38 6.15 14.35
C ILE A 929 33.55 7.43 14.36
N SER A 930 34.10 8.51 13.80
CA SER A 930 33.38 9.77 13.62
C SER A 930 32.42 9.66 12.45
N MET A 931 31.11 9.81 12.71
CA MET A 931 30.04 9.70 11.72
C MET A 931 29.30 11.04 11.56
N PRO A 932 29.34 11.69 10.38
CA PRO A 932 28.67 12.95 10.14
C PRO A 932 27.16 12.77 10.02
N ILE A 933 26.40 13.70 10.61
CA ILE A 933 24.93 13.73 10.62
C ILE A 933 24.48 15.11 10.07
N PRO A 934 23.79 15.17 8.92
CA PRO A 934 23.35 16.43 8.33
C PRO A 934 22.09 17.01 9.00
N LYS A 935 21.94 18.33 8.90
CA LYS A 935 20.79 19.10 9.38
C LYS A 935 19.47 18.71 8.73
N GLY A 936 18.44 18.48 9.53
CA GLY A 936 17.05 18.57 9.10
C GLY A 936 16.61 20.02 8.90
N PHE A 937 16.23 20.40 7.68
CA PHE A 937 15.54 21.69 7.42
C PHE A 937 14.41 21.59 6.37
N GLN A 938 14.14 20.41 5.82
CA GLN A 938 12.96 20.14 4.98
C GLN A 938 12.33 18.81 5.37
N VAL A 939 11.00 18.79 5.38
CA VAL A 939 10.17 17.64 5.75
C VAL A 939 10.40 16.50 4.76
N GLY A 940 11.13 15.47 5.19
CA GLY A 940 11.49 14.30 4.39
C GLY A 940 13.01 14.02 4.29
N SER A 941 13.86 15.02 4.55
CA SER A 941 15.30 14.95 4.21
C SER A 941 16.26 14.91 5.41
N ALA A 942 15.76 14.90 6.65
CA ALA A 942 16.60 14.78 7.85
C ALA A 942 17.18 13.37 7.99
N ALA A 943 18.43 13.23 8.47
CA ALA A 943 18.93 11.95 8.93
C ALA A 943 18.39 11.66 10.33
N LEU A 944 17.58 10.61 10.47
CA LEU A 944 17.09 10.16 11.78
C LEU A 944 18.15 9.34 12.49
N ILE A 945 18.22 9.50 13.82
CA ILE A 945 18.88 8.56 14.71
C ILE A 945 17.77 7.95 15.57
N ILE A 946 17.64 6.63 15.50
CA ILE A 946 16.63 5.85 16.21
C ILE A 946 17.37 4.97 17.19
N VAL A 947 17.35 5.34 18.47
CA VAL A 947 17.82 4.44 19.52
C VAL A 947 16.78 3.35 19.67
N ASP A 948 17.17 2.11 19.39
CA ASP A 948 16.37 0.93 19.68
C ASP A 948 16.59 0.55 21.14
N MET A 949 15.61 0.86 21.98
CA MET A 949 15.70 0.56 23.41
C MET A 949 15.61 -0.93 23.68
N VAL A 950 14.94 -1.72 22.82
CA VAL A 950 14.94 -3.20 22.91
C VAL A 950 16.35 -3.71 22.64
N GLY A 951 16.95 -3.27 21.52
CA GLY A 951 18.34 -3.55 21.19
C GLY A 951 19.31 -3.19 22.33
N VAL A 952 19.20 -2.00 22.93
CA VAL A 952 20.02 -1.63 24.11
C VAL A 952 19.80 -2.60 25.28
N GLN A 953 18.54 -2.97 25.58
CA GLN A 953 18.20 -3.83 26.72
C GLN A 953 18.62 -5.31 26.53
N TYR A 954 18.86 -5.75 25.30
CA TYR A 954 19.36 -7.09 24.97
C TYR A 954 20.83 -7.10 24.51
N ASN A 955 21.54 -5.97 24.55
CA ASN A 955 22.93 -5.88 24.10
C ASN A 955 23.90 -6.54 25.11
N PRO A 956 24.68 -7.58 24.72
CA PRO A 956 25.62 -8.26 25.61
C PRO A 956 26.81 -7.40 26.07
N ARG A 957 27.07 -6.23 25.46
CA ARG A 957 28.04 -5.24 25.98
C ARG A 957 27.60 -4.66 27.33
N TYR A 958 26.30 -4.63 27.60
CA TYR A 958 25.73 -4.02 28.81
C TYR A 958 25.03 -5.03 29.74
N PHE A 959 24.58 -6.17 29.21
CA PHE A 959 23.82 -7.18 29.95
C PHE A 959 24.37 -8.58 29.73
N GLU A 960 24.94 -9.19 30.78
CA GLU A 960 25.28 -10.61 30.80
C GLU A 960 24.01 -11.48 30.69
N GLU A 961 24.00 -12.52 29.84
CA GLU A 961 22.83 -13.39 29.58
C GLU A 961 21.54 -12.57 29.29
N PRO A 962 21.52 -11.74 28.25
CA PRO A 962 20.42 -10.80 27.98
C PRO A 962 19.08 -11.51 27.66
N GLU A 963 19.12 -12.72 27.13
CA GLU A 963 17.96 -13.54 26.78
C GLU A 963 17.27 -14.20 28.00
N LYS A 964 17.94 -14.22 29.16
CA LYS A 964 17.41 -14.80 30.40
C LYS A 964 16.72 -13.74 31.24
N PHE A 965 15.55 -14.10 31.77
CA PHE A 965 14.90 -13.36 32.84
C PHE A 965 15.69 -13.61 34.13
N LYS A 966 16.60 -12.69 34.46
CA LYS A 966 17.56 -12.79 35.58
C LYS A 966 17.42 -11.56 36.50
N PRO A 967 16.34 -11.45 37.30
CA PRO A 967 16.14 -10.31 38.21
C PRO A 967 17.31 -10.03 39.15
N SER A 968 18.05 -11.07 39.54
CA SER A 968 19.25 -10.96 40.38
C SER A 968 20.33 -10.01 39.86
N ARG A 969 20.32 -9.63 38.57
CA ARG A 969 21.17 -8.55 38.04
C ARG A 969 20.87 -7.15 38.62
N TRP A 970 19.71 -6.98 39.26
CA TRP A 970 19.22 -5.71 39.83
C TRP A 970 19.21 -5.67 41.37
N HIS A 971 19.54 -6.77 42.05
CA HIS A 971 19.57 -6.82 43.52
C HIS A 971 20.58 -5.80 44.08
N GLY A 972 20.18 -5.04 45.10
CA GLY A 972 20.98 -3.95 45.67
C GLY A 972 21.21 -2.72 44.77
N ILE A 973 20.70 -2.67 43.54
CA ILE A 973 20.87 -1.51 42.65
C ILE A 973 19.83 -0.43 42.97
N SER A 974 20.28 0.80 43.22
CA SER A 974 19.39 1.95 43.48
C SER A 974 18.46 2.24 42.30
N ASN A 975 17.22 2.62 42.58
CA ASN A 975 16.24 3.09 41.57
C ASN A 975 16.74 4.33 40.79
N GLU A 976 17.58 5.13 41.44
CA GLU A 976 18.21 6.32 40.87
C GLU A 976 19.43 5.99 39.99
N SER A 977 19.81 4.70 39.87
CA SER A 977 20.93 4.27 39.03
C SER A 977 20.73 4.63 37.55
N GLU A 978 21.73 5.30 36.97
CA GLU A 978 21.79 5.56 35.53
C GLU A 978 22.08 4.29 34.69
N ALA A 979 22.43 3.17 35.34
CA ALA A 979 22.57 1.88 34.66
C ALA A 979 21.20 1.32 34.18
N PHE A 980 20.09 1.70 34.82
CA PHE A 980 18.76 1.32 34.34
C PHE A 980 18.28 2.27 33.23
N THR A 981 18.56 1.89 31.97
CA THR A 981 18.41 2.77 30.80
C THR A 981 17.02 2.75 30.16
N ALA A 982 16.19 1.72 30.39
CA ALA A 982 14.84 1.64 29.81
C ALA A 982 13.87 2.76 30.28
N PHE A 983 14.17 3.43 31.40
CA PHE A 983 13.49 4.68 31.81
C PHE A 983 14.13 5.96 31.23
N SER A 984 14.88 5.86 30.13
CA SER A 984 15.67 6.96 29.52
C SER A 984 16.76 7.52 30.46
N ILE A 985 17.67 8.33 29.91
CA ILE A 985 18.90 8.81 30.56
C ILE A 985 19.04 10.34 30.55
N GLY A 986 19.87 10.85 31.46
CA GLY A 986 20.20 12.28 31.56
C GLY A 986 18.98 13.19 31.77
N PRO A 987 18.99 14.44 31.28
CA PRO A 987 17.88 15.37 31.45
C PRO A 987 16.55 14.88 30.87
N ARG A 988 16.58 13.92 29.92
CA ARG A 988 15.40 13.31 29.28
C ARG A 988 14.97 12.00 29.95
N ALA A 989 15.49 11.67 31.13
CA ALA A 989 15.01 10.55 31.93
C ALA A 989 13.52 10.68 32.27
N CYS A 990 12.80 9.55 32.29
CA CYS A 990 11.37 9.47 32.52
C CYS A 990 11.01 10.00 33.91
N LEU A 991 10.20 11.05 33.94
CA LEU A 991 9.76 11.71 35.17
C LEU A 991 8.86 10.78 36.02
N GLY A 992 8.08 9.92 35.37
CA GLY A 992 7.23 8.92 36.00
C GLY A 992 7.95 7.66 36.52
N ARG A 993 9.28 7.52 36.37
CA ARG A 993 10.07 6.34 36.79
C ARG A 993 9.67 5.86 38.19
N LYS A 994 9.75 6.77 39.17
CA LYS A 994 9.50 6.46 40.58
C LYS A 994 8.02 6.19 40.88
N VAL A 995 7.09 6.80 40.14
CA VAL A 995 5.64 6.48 40.22
C VAL A 995 5.41 5.03 39.79
N ALA A 996 5.81 4.66 38.58
CA ALA A 996 5.60 3.32 38.03
C ALA A 996 6.24 2.22 38.89
N THR A 997 7.47 2.43 39.39
CA THR A 997 8.10 1.47 40.32
C THR A 997 7.38 1.40 41.67
N THR A 998 6.83 2.50 42.18
CA THR A 998 6.14 2.53 43.48
C THR A 998 4.79 1.83 43.41
N GLU A 999 4.03 2.05 42.34
CA GLU A 999 2.82 1.28 42.02
C GLU A 999 3.15 -0.21 41.89
N ALA A 1000 4.12 -0.56 41.04
CA ALA A 1000 4.40 -1.96 40.74
C ALA A 1000 4.94 -2.74 41.94
N VAL A 1001 5.85 -2.16 42.74
CA VAL A 1001 6.34 -2.81 43.97
C VAL A 1001 5.19 -2.99 44.97
N CYS A 1002 4.30 -2.00 45.13
CA CYS A 1002 3.14 -2.12 46.01
C CYS A 1002 2.21 -3.27 45.57
N PHE A 1003 1.80 -3.28 44.29
CA PHE A 1003 0.88 -4.26 43.74
C PHE A 1003 1.46 -5.68 43.71
N LEU A 1004 2.71 -5.85 43.25
CA LEU A 1004 3.36 -7.16 43.21
C LEU A 1004 3.62 -7.69 44.63
N THR A 1005 3.99 -6.84 45.59
CA THR A 1005 4.15 -7.26 47.01
C THR A 1005 2.84 -7.79 47.58
N LEU A 1006 1.75 -7.03 47.43
CA LEU A 1006 0.43 -7.43 47.94
C LEU A 1006 -0.08 -8.71 47.27
N LEU A 1007 0.04 -8.81 45.94
CA LEU A 1007 -0.43 -9.95 45.17
C LEU A 1007 0.38 -11.23 45.48
N LEU A 1008 1.72 -11.14 45.55
CA LEU A 1008 2.58 -12.32 45.78
C LEU A 1008 2.63 -12.75 47.25
N ARG A 1009 2.35 -11.86 48.21
CA ARG A 1009 2.13 -12.22 49.62
C ARG A 1009 0.97 -13.21 49.79
N ASP A 1010 -0.07 -13.04 48.97
CA ASP A 1010 -1.37 -13.73 49.11
C ASP A 1010 -1.58 -14.84 48.06
N TRP A 1011 -0.99 -14.72 46.86
CA TRP A 1011 -1.27 -15.59 45.70
C TRP A 1011 -0.01 -16.06 44.97
N THR A 1012 0.06 -17.37 44.71
CA THR A 1012 0.97 -17.95 43.72
C THR A 1012 0.43 -17.73 42.31
N VAL A 1013 1.23 -17.22 41.39
CA VAL A 1013 0.90 -17.12 39.96
C VAL A 1013 1.35 -18.39 39.24
N LYS A 1014 0.47 -19.05 38.48
CA LYS A 1014 0.80 -20.23 37.65
C LYS A 1014 0.20 -20.06 36.23
N PRO A 1015 0.73 -20.74 35.19
CA PRO A 1015 0.31 -20.53 33.81
C PRO A 1015 -0.92 -21.38 33.45
N ILE A 1016 -1.81 -20.88 32.60
CA ILE A 1016 -2.87 -21.70 32.00
C ILE A 1016 -2.28 -22.43 30.77
N LEU A 1017 -1.79 -23.64 31.03
CA LEU A 1017 -1.24 -24.56 30.04
C LEU A 1017 -2.35 -25.19 29.18
N ARG A 1018 -2.03 -25.48 27.91
CA ARG A 1018 -2.80 -26.38 27.06
C ARG A 1018 -2.50 -27.86 27.39
N GLU A 1019 -3.34 -28.77 26.91
CA GLU A 1019 -3.10 -30.21 27.06
C GLU A 1019 -1.75 -30.60 26.42
N GLY A 1020 -0.88 -31.26 27.18
CA GLY A 1020 0.47 -31.64 26.76
C GLY A 1020 1.51 -30.50 26.69
N GLU A 1021 1.16 -29.26 27.05
CA GLU A 1021 2.04 -28.09 26.93
C GLU A 1021 2.97 -27.93 28.14
N THR A 1022 4.27 -27.68 27.88
CA THR A 1022 5.26 -27.40 28.93
C THR A 1022 5.27 -25.91 29.29
N LYS A 1023 5.79 -25.55 30.48
CA LYS A 1023 5.99 -24.15 30.88
C LYS A 1023 6.81 -23.33 29.86
N GLN A 1024 7.84 -23.92 29.27
CA GLN A 1024 8.65 -23.25 28.26
C GLN A 1024 7.88 -23.05 26.95
N ALA A 1025 7.16 -24.07 26.46
CA ALA A 1025 6.28 -23.92 25.29
C ALA A 1025 5.15 -22.90 25.51
N TRP A 1026 4.64 -22.78 26.74
CA TRP A 1026 3.71 -21.72 27.12
C TRP A 1026 4.38 -20.33 27.09
N ARG A 1027 5.61 -20.19 27.64
CA ARG A 1027 6.39 -18.95 27.59
C ARG A 1027 6.55 -18.49 26.14
N ASP A 1028 7.05 -19.35 25.27
CA ASP A 1028 7.36 -19.03 23.87
C ASP A 1028 6.11 -18.71 23.04
N ARG A 1029 4.93 -19.16 23.48
CA ARG A 1029 3.63 -18.87 22.85
C ARG A 1029 2.91 -17.64 23.42
N VAL A 1030 3.20 -17.24 24.67
CA VAL A 1030 2.46 -16.20 25.40
C VAL A 1030 3.27 -14.93 25.59
N LEU A 1031 4.53 -15.04 26.01
CA LEU A 1031 5.45 -13.92 26.23
C LEU A 1031 6.13 -13.55 24.92
N ASP A 1032 5.28 -13.26 23.92
CA ASP A 1032 5.63 -12.77 22.61
C ASP A 1032 5.09 -11.33 22.47
N ALA A 1033 5.78 -10.53 21.66
CA ALA A 1033 5.62 -9.09 21.58
C ALA A 1033 4.27 -8.68 20.95
N ALA A 1034 3.57 -7.77 21.62
CA ALA A 1034 2.52 -6.94 21.05
C ALA A 1034 3.08 -5.51 20.93
N MET A 1035 3.10 -4.96 19.71
CA MET A 1035 3.62 -3.63 19.41
C MET A 1035 2.49 -2.78 18.83
N VAL A 1036 2.19 -1.67 19.51
CA VAL A 1036 1.24 -0.64 19.06
C VAL A 1036 1.93 0.72 19.20
N ILE A 1037 1.41 1.68 19.98
CA ILE A 1037 2.16 2.89 20.36
C ILE A 1037 3.21 2.52 21.41
N THR A 1038 2.85 1.65 22.36
CA THR A 1038 3.75 1.02 23.34
C THR A 1038 4.11 -0.41 22.91
N LEU A 1039 5.22 -0.93 23.46
CA LEU A 1039 5.57 -2.35 23.40
C LEU A 1039 5.09 -3.06 24.67
N GLY A 1040 4.64 -4.30 24.54
CA GLY A 1040 4.35 -5.19 25.67
C GLY A 1040 4.11 -6.63 25.23
N VAL A 1041 3.40 -7.39 26.06
CA VAL A 1041 3.07 -8.81 25.83
C VAL A 1041 1.64 -9.01 25.32
N LYS A 1042 1.44 -10.03 24.48
CA LYS A 1042 0.12 -10.57 24.08
C LYS A 1042 -0.67 -11.08 25.30
N ASP A 1043 -1.99 -11.28 25.17
CA ASP A 1043 -2.90 -11.71 26.25
C ASP A 1043 -2.28 -12.85 27.08
N VAL A 1044 -2.01 -12.60 28.37
CA VAL A 1044 -1.32 -13.54 29.27
C VAL A 1044 -2.34 -14.31 30.12
N PRO A 1045 -2.57 -15.62 29.89
CA PRO A 1045 -3.57 -16.40 30.61
C PRO A 1045 -2.94 -17.08 31.83
N VAL A 1046 -3.10 -16.47 33.01
CA VAL A 1046 -2.57 -16.98 34.29
C VAL A 1046 -3.69 -17.44 35.21
N THR A 1047 -3.35 -18.26 36.18
CA THR A 1047 -4.20 -18.59 37.32
C THR A 1047 -3.49 -18.22 38.61
N PHE A 1048 -4.16 -17.43 39.43
CA PHE A 1048 -3.77 -17.17 40.80
C PHE A 1048 -4.29 -18.30 41.69
N VAL A 1049 -3.41 -18.86 42.51
CA VAL A 1049 -3.72 -19.88 43.52
C VAL A 1049 -3.46 -19.24 44.88
N LEU A 1050 -4.47 -19.24 45.74
CA LEU A 1050 -4.35 -18.72 47.10
C LEU A 1050 -3.30 -19.56 47.85
N LEU A 1051 -2.34 -18.90 48.50
CA LEU A 1051 -1.36 -19.57 49.32
C LEU A 1051 -2.01 -20.06 50.62
N GLU A 1052 -1.79 -21.34 50.96
CA GLU A 1052 -2.17 -21.86 52.27
C GLU A 1052 -1.28 -21.20 53.33
N LYS A 1053 -1.91 -20.48 54.27
CA LYS A 1053 -1.21 -19.87 55.41
C LYS A 1053 -0.82 -20.96 56.41
N ASP A 1054 0.45 -21.02 56.78
CA ASP A 1054 0.96 -21.95 57.80
C ASP A 1054 0.10 -21.90 59.07
N SER A 1055 -0.18 -23.08 59.62
CA SER A 1055 -1.42 -23.33 60.35
C SER A 1055 -1.45 -22.87 61.82
N LEU A 1056 -1.39 -21.55 62.04
CA LEU A 1056 -1.62 -20.92 63.35
C LEU A 1056 -2.78 -19.89 63.33
N GLY A 1057 -4.00 -20.37 63.08
CA GLY A 1057 -5.21 -19.79 63.68
C GLY A 1057 -5.67 -18.42 63.15
N GLY A 1058 -5.63 -18.18 61.84
CA GLY A 1058 -6.04 -16.89 61.25
C GLY A 1058 -6.79 -17.01 59.92
N GLY A 1059 -8.08 -17.37 59.94
CA GLY A 1059 -8.95 -17.23 58.77
C GLY A 1059 -9.06 -15.76 58.33
N LEU A 1060 -9.20 -15.51 57.02
CA LEU A 1060 -9.26 -14.19 56.38
C LEU A 1060 -10.22 -13.23 57.10
N ARG A 1061 -9.67 -12.39 57.99
CA ARG A 1061 -10.45 -11.40 58.72
C ARG A 1061 -10.95 -10.34 57.74
N HIS A 1062 -12.25 -10.08 57.76
CA HIS A 1062 -12.83 -8.94 57.07
C HIS A 1062 -12.23 -7.64 57.63
N HIS A 1063 -11.31 -7.00 56.90
CA HIS A 1063 -11.11 -5.57 57.06
C HIS A 1063 -12.33 -4.84 56.51
N GLN A 1064 -13.28 -4.56 57.41
CA GLN A 1064 -14.32 -3.56 57.16
C GLN A 1064 -13.67 -2.18 57.05
N LEU A 1065 -13.17 -1.84 55.86
CA LEU A 1065 -13.06 -0.45 55.46
C LEU A 1065 -14.49 0.09 55.31
N THR A 1066 -14.92 0.91 56.27
CA THR A 1066 -16.26 1.46 56.38
C THR A 1066 -16.53 2.58 55.36
N PHE A 1067 -16.43 2.25 54.07
CA PHE A 1067 -17.04 3.05 53.02
C PHE A 1067 -18.57 3.00 53.17
N SER A 1068 -19.13 4.12 53.60
CA SER A 1068 -20.55 4.25 53.94
C SER A 1068 -21.40 4.22 52.66
N ARG A 1069 -21.91 3.03 52.31
CA ARG A 1069 -22.94 2.86 51.28
C ARG A 1069 -24.17 3.73 51.61
N ARG A 1070 -24.25 4.93 51.03
CA ARG A 1070 -25.46 5.78 50.99
C ARG A 1070 -26.54 5.13 50.12
N ARG A 1071 -27.11 4.01 50.60
CA ARG A 1071 -28.46 3.59 50.21
C ARG A 1071 -29.46 4.31 51.10
N GLN A 1072 -29.89 5.50 50.68
CA GLN A 1072 -31.13 6.07 51.20
C GLN A 1072 -32.31 5.26 50.65
N ASN A 1073 -32.67 4.19 51.34
CA ASN A 1073 -33.97 3.55 51.15
C ASN A 1073 -35.04 4.51 51.73
N ILE A 1074 -35.79 5.14 50.84
CA ILE A 1074 -37.03 5.84 51.21
C ILE A 1074 -38.04 4.79 51.70
N TRP A 1075 -38.55 4.94 52.93
CA TRP A 1075 -39.92 4.57 53.33
C TRP A 1075 -40.20 4.99 54.79
N LEU A 1076 -40.81 6.16 54.98
CA LEU A 1076 -41.92 6.45 55.92
C LEU A 1076 -42.01 7.95 56.22
N LEU A 1077 -43.00 8.62 55.62
CA LEU A 1077 -43.69 9.77 56.21
C LEU A 1077 -45.13 9.83 55.66
N LEU A 1078 -45.99 9.04 56.29
CA LEU A 1078 -47.37 9.39 56.61
C LEU A 1078 -47.35 9.59 58.14
N THR A 1079 -48.01 10.57 58.73
CA THR A 1079 -49.42 10.94 58.52
C THR A 1079 -49.69 12.46 58.55
N ASP A 1080 -50.74 12.86 57.82
CA ASP A 1080 -51.55 14.09 57.97
C ASP A 1080 -50.85 15.46 57.71
N GLU A 1081 -51.53 16.52 57.22
CA GLU A 1081 -52.98 16.78 57.10
C GLU A 1081 -53.34 17.68 55.87
N VAL A 1082 -54.65 17.76 55.54
CA VAL A 1082 -55.35 18.78 54.69
C VAL A 1082 -55.14 18.86 53.14
N ARG A 1083 -56.11 18.25 52.44
CA ARG A 1083 -56.86 18.60 51.18
C ARG A 1083 -56.82 20.05 50.59
N PRO A 1084 -57.41 20.32 49.38
CA PRO A 1084 -57.71 19.49 48.19
C PRO A 1084 -57.51 20.20 46.80
N SER A 1085 -57.57 19.47 45.67
CA SER A 1085 -58.60 19.63 44.60
C SER A 1085 -58.32 18.85 43.29
N ASN A 1086 -59.39 18.30 42.70
CA ASN A 1086 -59.75 18.08 41.28
C ASN A 1086 -58.66 17.74 40.20
N SER A 1087 -58.87 16.82 39.24
CA SER A 1087 -60.00 15.88 38.98
C SER A 1087 -59.74 14.95 37.77
N VAL A 1088 -60.20 13.67 37.85
CA VAL A 1088 -60.84 12.87 36.74
C VAL A 1088 -59.96 12.49 35.51
N ALA A 1089 -59.94 11.25 34.97
CA ALA A 1089 -60.70 10.00 35.22
C ALA A 1089 -60.00 8.71 34.68
N GLU A 1090 -60.38 7.55 35.26
CA GLU A 1090 -60.64 6.22 34.62
C GLU A 1090 -59.59 5.50 33.70
N LYS A 1091 -59.53 4.15 33.57
CA LYS A 1091 -60.40 3.04 34.01
C LYS A 1091 -59.66 1.66 34.16
N SER A 1092 -60.40 0.71 34.76
CA SER A 1092 -60.26 -0.77 34.96
C SER A 1092 -59.71 -1.67 33.82
N ASP A 1093 -59.54 -3.00 33.93
CA ASP A 1093 -59.26 -4.05 34.99
C ASP A 1093 -59.49 -5.48 34.34
N ILE A 1094 -59.28 -6.59 35.08
CA ILE A 1094 -59.81 -7.97 34.93
C ILE A 1094 -59.12 -8.99 33.97
N ARG A 1095 -58.22 -9.78 34.60
CA ARG A 1095 -58.00 -11.26 34.62
C ARG A 1095 -58.71 -12.26 33.64
N SER A 1096 -57.97 -13.37 33.40
CA SER A 1096 -58.39 -14.79 33.09
C SER A 1096 -58.75 -15.19 31.64
N GLY A 1097 -58.64 -16.45 31.19
CA GLY A 1097 -57.95 -17.64 31.75
C GLY A 1097 -58.44 -19.04 31.27
N LEU A 1098 -57.57 -20.08 31.38
CA LEU A 1098 -57.86 -21.54 31.55
C LEU A 1098 -58.17 -22.49 30.35
N ARG A 1099 -57.34 -23.56 30.18
CA ARG A 1099 -57.63 -25.05 29.99
C ARG A 1099 -56.39 -25.77 29.35
N ARG A 1100 -55.79 -26.87 29.90
CA ARG A 1100 -56.18 -28.31 30.10
C ARG A 1100 -56.09 -29.16 28.79
N LYS A 1101 -55.61 -30.44 28.73
CA LYS A 1101 -55.15 -31.47 29.72
C LYS A 1101 -54.47 -32.72 29.06
N ILE A 1102 -53.63 -33.50 29.79
CA ILE A 1102 -53.35 -34.99 29.65
C ILE A 1102 -52.55 -35.49 28.39
N ALA A 1103 -52.00 -36.72 28.23
CA ALA A 1103 -51.11 -37.69 28.98
C ALA A 1103 -50.85 -38.95 28.05
N TRP A 1104 -50.09 -40.06 28.27
CA TRP A 1104 -49.11 -40.61 29.27
C TRP A 1104 -48.32 -41.85 28.69
N TYR A 1105 -47.64 -42.67 29.53
CA TYR A 1105 -46.88 -43.95 29.27
C TYR A 1105 -45.53 -43.89 28.48
N ILE A 1106 -44.53 -44.78 28.67
CA ILE A 1106 -43.74 -45.19 29.87
C ILE A 1106 -42.41 -45.87 29.39
N ASP A 1107 -41.33 -45.65 30.17
CA ASP A 1107 -40.01 -46.32 30.39
C ASP A 1107 -39.72 -47.78 29.87
N PRO A 1108 -38.49 -48.37 29.99
CA PRO A 1108 -37.09 -47.83 30.00
C PRO A 1108 -36.11 -48.57 29.04
N SER A 1109 -34.97 -47.95 28.68
CA SER A 1109 -33.65 -48.64 28.67
C SER A 1109 -32.43 -47.70 28.46
N THR A 1110 -31.39 -47.91 29.26
CA THR A 1110 -30.04 -47.29 29.21
C THR A 1110 -29.86 -45.77 29.46
N ARG A 1111 -28.79 -45.49 30.21
CA ARG A 1111 -28.21 -44.21 30.68
C ARG A 1111 -26.71 -44.53 30.97
N PRO A 1112 -25.78 -43.56 31.21
CA PRO A 1112 -25.89 -42.09 31.19
C PRO A 1112 -24.71 -41.38 30.44
N THR A 1113 -24.45 -40.11 30.79
CA THR A 1113 -23.18 -39.33 30.73
C THR A 1113 -22.82 -38.40 29.55
N THR A 1114 -22.98 -37.09 29.82
CA THR A 1114 -22.05 -35.94 29.62
C THR A 1114 -21.54 -35.46 28.24
N ASN A 1115 -21.94 -34.21 27.93
CA ASN A 1115 -21.17 -33.06 27.41
C ASN A 1115 -20.29 -33.15 26.14
N VAL A 1116 -20.84 -32.58 25.05
CA VAL A 1116 -20.30 -31.42 24.29
C VAL A 1116 -18.76 -31.26 24.19
N ALA A 1117 -18.17 -31.71 23.06
CA ALA A 1117 -17.46 -30.87 22.08
C ALA A 1117 -16.70 -31.72 21.01
N GLY A 1118 -16.58 -31.23 19.77
CA GLY A 1118 -15.42 -31.51 18.91
C GLY A 1118 -15.56 -32.51 17.73
N ILE A 1119 -15.63 -31.96 16.51
CA ILE A 1119 -14.93 -32.29 15.24
C ILE A 1119 -14.59 -33.77 14.83
N ILE A 1120 -14.72 -34.06 13.52
CA ILE A 1120 -13.90 -34.92 12.61
C ILE A 1120 -14.59 -36.11 11.86
N GLN A 1121 -14.47 -36.04 10.52
CA GLN A 1121 -14.48 -37.07 9.45
C GLN A 1121 -15.68 -38.01 9.19
N TYR A 1122 -15.97 -38.15 7.88
CA TYR A 1122 -15.88 -39.46 7.22
C TYR A 1122 -14.63 -39.49 6.31
N ARG A 1123 -14.10 -40.68 6.03
CA ARG A 1123 -12.98 -40.96 5.10
C ARG A 1123 -13.44 -41.89 3.96
N ILE A 1124 -12.69 -41.93 2.84
CA ILE A 1124 -12.27 -43.12 2.04
C ILE A 1124 -11.86 -42.69 0.59
N VAL A 1125 -10.86 -43.25 -0.13
CA VAL A 1125 -9.52 -43.85 0.18
C VAL A 1125 -8.73 -44.12 -1.15
N LEU A 1126 -7.43 -44.55 -1.11
CA LEU A 1126 -6.52 -45.00 -2.23
C LEU A 1126 -5.92 -43.92 -3.19
N PHE A 1127 -4.66 -43.96 -3.69
CA PHE A 1127 -3.40 -44.67 -3.30
C PHE A 1127 -2.11 -44.13 -4.00
N TYR A 1128 -0.95 -44.29 -3.34
CA TYR A 1128 0.46 -44.51 -3.78
C TYR A 1128 1.12 -43.88 -5.06
N LEU A 1129 2.29 -43.22 -4.85
CA LEU A 1129 3.67 -43.64 -5.22
C LEU A 1129 4.64 -42.53 -4.71
N VAL A 1130 5.51 -42.75 -3.70
CA VAL A 1130 6.82 -43.43 -3.69
C VAL A 1130 7.83 -42.86 -4.70
N GLY A 1131 8.89 -42.24 -4.17
CA GLY A 1131 10.07 -41.79 -4.90
C GLY A 1131 11.27 -41.65 -3.95
N VAL A 1132 11.95 -42.77 -3.68
CA VAL A 1132 13.16 -42.80 -2.82
C VAL A 1132 14.41 -42.87 -3.68
N SER A 1133 15.32 -41.91 -3.48
CA SER A 1133 16.71 -42.02 -3.93
C SER A 1133 17.62 -41.32 -2.91
N GLY A 1134 18.21 -42.09 -2.01
CA GLY A 1134 19.27 -41.61 -1.12
C GLY A 1134 20.62 -42.20 -1.53
N THR A 1135 21.70 -41.44 -1.35
CA THR A 1135 23.06 -41.96 -1.30
C THR A 1135 23.84 -41.23 -0.21
N SER A 1136 24.26 -41.96 0.81
CA SER A 1136 25.25 -41.51 1.79
C SER A 1136 26.66 -41.87 1.33
N LYS A 1137 27.62 -40.98 1.63
CA LYS A 1137 29.06 -41.20 1.91
C LYS A 1137 29.70 -39.83 2.16
N GLU A 1138 30.20 -39.54 3.36
CA GLU A 1138 31.46 -40.00 3.97
C GLU A 1138 32.72 -39.33 3.36
N ALA A 1139 33.33 -38.50 4.21
CA ALA A 1139 34.75 -38.14 4.34
C ALA A 1139 35.71 -38.20 3.14
N SER A 1140 36.47 -37.11 2.94
CA SER A 1140 37.94 -37.18 3.14
C SER A 1140 38.64 -35.82 3.26
N THR A 1141 39.75 -35.84 3.99
CA THR A 1141 40.66 -34.73 4.33
C THR A 1141 41.49 -34.21 3.14
N SER A 1142 41.69 -32.89 3.05
CA SER A 1142 42.87 -32.17 2.51
C SER A 1142 42.70 -30.68 2.83
N VAL A 1143 43.40 -30.05 3.77
CA VAL A 1143 44.85 -29.79 3.83
C VAL A 1143 45.40 -29.26 2.51
N PHE A 1144 45.47 -27.92 2.41
CA PHE A 1144 46.54 -27.26 1.67
C PHE A 1144 46.98 -26.02 2.44
N LEU A 1145 48.28 -25.93 2.71
CA LEU A 1145 48.91 -24.69 3.15
C LEU A 1145 49.18 -23.82 1.92
N CYS A 1146 49.03 -22.50 2.05
CA CYS A 1146 49.88 -21.57 1.33
C CYS A 1146 50.24 -20.41 2.26
N ILE A 1147 51.48 -20.43 2.74
CA ILE A 1147 52.13 -19.31 3.42
C ILE A 1147 52.80 -18.48 2.32
N GLN A 1148 52.56 -17.17 2.27
CA GLN A 1148 53.46 -16.09 1.78
C GLN A 1148 52.66 -14.78 1.64
N GLU A 1149 53.22 -13.57 1.80
CA GLU A 1149 54.35 -13.11 2.62
C GLU A 1149 54.23 -11.58 2.74
N TYR A 1150 54.44 -11.01 3.93
CA TYR A 1150 54.42 -9.55 4.11
C TYR A 1150 55.69 -8.91 3.51
N ARG A 1151 55.56 -8.02 2.51
CA ARG A 1151 56.55 -6.94 2.29
C ARG A 1151 55.91 -5.62 1.84
N PRO A 1152 56.40 -4.47 2.36
CA PRO A 1152 55.87 -3.16 2.03
C PRO A 1152 56.54 -2.56 0.77
N CYS A 1153 55.80 -1.73 0.04
CA CYS A 1153 56.36 -0.75 -0.89
C CYS A 1153 56.07 0.66 -0.37
N MET A 1154 57.08 1.54 -0.43
CA MET A 1154 56.99 2.92 0.05
C MET A 1154 56.24 3.80 -0.97
N GLY A 1155 55.68 4.92 -0.51
CA GLY A 1155 55.36 6.04 -1.41
C GLY A 1155 56.64 6.70 -1.98
N PRO A 1156 56.54 7.80 -2.76
CA PRO A 1156 55.94 9.03 -2.21
C PRO A 1156 55.27 10.01 -3.23
N ARG A 1157 54.63 11.09 -2.71
CA ARG A 1157 54.32 12.40 -3.35
C ARG A 1157 53.54 12.36 -4.70
N GLY A 1158 52.32 12.87 -4.85
CA GLY A 1158 51.71 14.06 -4.25
C GLY A 1158 51.44 15.16 -5.30
N ALA A 1159 50.17 15.35 -5.67
CA ALA A 1159 49.56 16.55 -6.27
C ALA A 1159 48.06 16.51 -5.85
N ARG A 1160 47.48 17.52 -5.19
CA ARG A 1160 47.00 18.81 -5.72
C ARG A 1160 46.07 18.64 -6.93
N GLY A 1161 44.78 18.88 -6.69
CA GLY A 1161 43.63 18.74 -7.57
C GLY A 1161 42.39 18.81 -6.70
#